data_AF-A0A368BC72-F1
#
_entry.id   AF-A0A368BC72-F1
#
_cell.length_a   1.000
_cell.length_b   1.000
_cell.length_c   1.000
_cell.angle_alpha   90.00
_cell.angle_beta   90.00
_cell.angle_gamma   90.00
#
_symmetry.space_group_name_H-M   'P 1'
#
loop_
_entity.id
_entity.type
_entity.pdbx_description
1 polymer ?
#
loop_
_entity_poly.entity_id
_entity_poly.type
_entity_poly.pdbx_seq_one_letter_code
_entity_poly.pdbx_strand_id
1 'polypeptide(L)'
;MVVFTNGNIFWIMYYRDILFLGCHSLSIMRFLISFLTLTFLAGFSTGCSAPHDDPHSLGQSADSVESPSLPPRTDYCEMLERDIQGEHYGFIAGNKLYYVAGSFGADWGEYLESETLGFTHPLFRDGRARGNAIVQSEVGGYGHDSWGWEFWRKTRSAYGTLIVDGSEHKHPEPKTLDWRPDKMVANYEIDGVSIREDKFISRDDVLTTVIVSDKDVSIRFEGESFWEPSKVPRFDGDKVEGSVSRTCESKIIFDESANALRLLEAGTAIAKPLYGQPTEVGRMMYDGLSFVYSSSVPMEDVKWSEQPKGNLGYSFVLNLPAGQPVSLTLAVADEYPEALSRSEQGNAEAMPAMAEKTEWFNDLLNEQIPYFRCSDEKAVETYYYLWALNFMYFRDIGEGWLKYPHTQTAVNNFMGLHLWDSWAYIQAGSWVADKWQWGHGNALSWQYMVPFKNKANNMPDNFGKGWYSPLVRMVFVGATEPAWQQYRRSGDKKYLEEVYGKVFKPLYWDGNGPTKSFGTEVNAVDALSNMASALGETSDVEHWQAFRPQMVKSFKHQWSGRWDGFYGGRGVPWKDIWALSALQSVAMPKEWGEQMVEEYILDTDKGFASPVGVNTRAADSPPNGIFRCSTISTWLAIDGMFRQDQAYAGILTTLNHTNAMHREWGYPVAPEAWEENHKAWGSRYYNWDLAHVLPTIEWLAGLDYSIPDQQFTFAPHLPSTWDYIEAYTPVVIEGETQWVHTRVDRIFEGDQVSLLAKVNDNPLKKTIIAPYTEDRALIASSGPSEAVSRSTAVEFTTDQSSAQAELTLGEKLKSYETLVWSTPRARIFHGSVTVDIENLLPGTVIRYTTDGSVPTSDSPIWEAAITIDATTNFKLLAFAEDGSNYTPYDMVYTATELKPSEMDLATTQPGMFYRYYELGDKTTSLPDFENLEPTRTGTLSTDQFNQNIPVAAIAGDRSESYALHLTSYLSVPVDEVYHFHLHADDGARIVIDGQVLVDLDTHSYVDAWEAEGSVGLKQGLHRMDLYYYQDGHRTRLTVKSKKGDEPEYQFISPESWRRPQ
;
A
#
# COMPACT_ATOMS: atom_id res chain seq x y z
N MET A 1 12.28 4.28 31.22
CA MET A 1 11.17 4.24 32.20
C MET A 1 10.57 5.64 32.30
N VAL A 2 9.55 5.96 31.51
CA VAL A 2 8.61 7.08 31.69
C VAL A 2 7.26 6.64 31.10
N VAL A 3 6.17 7.10 31.73
CA VAL A 3 4.83 6.52 31.80
C VAL A 3 3.95 6.91 30.60
N PHE A 4 3.19 5.93 30.12
CA PHE A 4 2.21 5.98 29.03
C PHE A 4 0.90 6.64 29.48
N THR A 5 0.37 7.57 28.68
CA THR A 5 -1.08 7.82 28.55
C THR A 5 -1.44 8.32 27.15
N ASN A 6 -2.26 7.53 26.46
CA ASN A 6 -3.23 7.91 25.41
C ASN A 6 -2.75 8.80 24.24
N GLY A 7 -2.25 8.15 23.19
CA GLY A 7 -2.01 8.75 21.87
C GLY A 7 -1.05 7.88 21.07
N ASN A 8 -1.55 6.83 20.45
CA ASN A 8 -0.74 5.92 19.64
C ASN A 8 -0.37 6.61 18.32
N ILE A 9 0.86 7.11 18.23
CA ILE A 9 1.47 7.57 16.97
C ILE A 9 2.43 6.46 16.51
N PHE A 10 2.20 5.98 15.30
CA PHE A 10 3.05 5.02 14.61
C PHE A 10 4.41 5.67 14.29
N TRP A 11 5.48 5.04 14.74
CA TRP A 11 6.82 5.29 14.21
C TRP A 11 7.26 4.03 13.47
N ILE A 12 7.27 4.12 12.15
CA ILE A 12 8.08 3.26 11.28
C ILE A 12 9.45 3.95 11.21
N MET A 13 10.48 3.29 11.73
CA MET A 13 11.86 3.79 11.64
C MET A 13 12.31 3.70 10.18
N TYR A 14 12.45 4.86 9.53
CA TYR A 14 13.10 4.95 8.22
C TYR A 14 14.61 5.00 8.36
N TYR A 15 15.29 4.05 7.71
CA TYR A 15 16.73 4.12 7.45
C TYR A 15 16.94 4.88 6.15
N ARG A 16 17.33 6.16 6.23
CA ARG A 16 17.78 6.94 5.05
C ARG A 16 19.29 7.20 5.03
N ASP A 17 20.03 6.70 6.02
CA ASP A 17 21.47 6.92 6.12
C ASP A 17 22.24 5.61 5.94
N ILE A 18 22.67 5.32 4.71
CA ILE A 18 23.96 4.71 4.33
C ILE A 18 24.00 4.69 2.79
N LEU A 19 24.75 5.62 2.20
CA LEU A 19 25.54 5.52 0.95
C LEU A 19 25.61 6.90 0.26
N PHE A 20 26.56 7.73 0.68
CA PHE A 20 27.07 8.83 -0.16
C PHE A 20 28.59 8.77 -0.15
N LEU A 21 29.18 8.36 -1.26
CA LEU A 21 30.57 8.66 -1.64
C LEU A 21 30.71 8.61 -3.18
N GLY A 22 30.48 9.76 -3.83
CA GLY A 22 30.98 10.19 -5.16
C GLY A 22 30.46 9.45 -6.41
N CYS A 23 30.14 10.06 -7.55
CA CYS A 23 30.40 11.39 -8.10
C CYS A 23 29.48 11.67 -9.32
N HIS A 24 28.98 12.91 -9.38
CA HIS A 24 28.79 13.81 -10.53
C HIS A 24 27.87 13.42 -11.71
N SER A 25 26.89 14.30 -11.87
CA SER A 25 25.90 14.47 -12.91
C SER A 25 26.46 14.96 -14.24
N LEU A 26 25.87 14.48 -15.34
CA LEU A 26 25.82 15.16 -16.63
C LEU A 26 24.49 14.83 -17.30
N SER A 27 23.55 15.77 -17.20
CA SER A 27 22.35 15.85 -18.04
C SER A 27 22.72 16.53 -19.36
N ILE A 28 22.13 16.09 -20.48
CA ILE A 28 21.69 16.94 -21.60
C ILE A 28 20.66 16.17 -22.46
N MET A 29 19.51 16.82 -22.62
CA MET A 29 18.41 16.62 -23.58
C MET A 29 18.79 16.16 -25.00
N ARG A 30 17.84 15.46 -25.64
CA ARG A 30 17.27 15.86 -26.94
C ARG A 30 15.89 15.21 -27.21
N PHE A 31 14.89 16.06 -27.42
CA PHE A 31 13.58 15.78 -28.01
C PHE A 31 13.58 16.26 -29.48
N LEU A 32 12.90 15.54 -30.40
CA LEU A 32 11.89 16.02 -31.38
C LEU A 32 11.73 15.10 -32.62
N ILE A 33 10.56 14.45 -32.68
CA ILE A 33 9.53 14.39 -33.74
C ILE A 33 9.96 14.31 -35.22
N SER A 34 9.40 13.34 -35.96
CA SER A 34 8.68 13.57 -37.24
C SER A 34 7.86 12.36 -37.72
N PHE A 35 6.55 12.55 -37.84
CA PHE A 35 5.62 11.77 -38.66
C PHE A 35 5.75 12.17 -40.14
N LEU A 36 5.67 11.22 -41.08
CA LEU A 36 5.15 11.46 -42.44
C LEU A 36 4.77 10.14 -43.13
N THR A 37 3.49 10.09 -43.53
CA THR A 37 2.84 9.11 -44.41
C THR A 37 3.26 9.30 -45.86
N LEU A 38 3.40 8.21 -46.63
CA LEU A 38 3.00 8.17 -48.05
C LEU A 38 2.94 6.74 -48.63
N THR A 39 1.99 6.59 -49.55
CA THR A 39 1.34 5.38 -50.05
C THR A 39 1.85 4.87 -51.41
N PHE A 40 1.70 3.56 -51.63
CA PHE A 40 1.45 2.78 -52.88
C PHE A 40 2.43 2.79 -54.09
N LEU A 41 2.82 1.58 -54.54
CA LEU A 41 2.31 0.95 -55.78
C LEU A 41 2.70 -0.54 -55.94
N ALA A 42 1.86 -1.25 -56.69
CA ALA A 42 1.59 -2.69 -56.75
C ALA A 42 2.43 -3.52 -57.75
N GLY A 43 2.27 -4.85 -57.67
CA GLY A 43 2.57 -5.78 -58.76
C GLY A 43 2.19 -7.26 -58.52
N PHE A 44 0.92 -7.63 -58.83
CA PHE A 44 0.34 -8.87 -59.43
C PHE A 44 0.97 -10.26 -59.17
N SER A 45 0.28 -11.43 -59.12
CA SER A 45 -1.10 -11.94 -59.33
C SER A 45 -1.05 -13.46 -59.03
N THR A 46 -2.04 -14.16 -58.43
CA THR A 46 -3.24 -14.86 -58.98
C THR A 46 -3.62 -15.90 -57.90
N GLY A 47 -4.84 -16.30 -57.56
CA GLY A 47 -6.21 -16.18 -58.09
C GLY A 47 -7.00 -17.46 -57.71
N CYS A 48 -8.23 -17.31 -57.20
CA CYS A 48 -9.41 -18.23 -57.19
C CYS A 48 -10.31 -17.90 -55.96
N SER A 49 -11.32 -17.01 -56.06
CA SER A 49 -12.77 -17.25 -56.31
C SER A 49 -13.48 -18.00 -55.17
N ALA A 50 -14.57 -17.57 -54.51
CA ALA A 50 -15.62 -16.52 -54.64
C ALA A 50 -16.44 -16.49 -53.30
N PRO A 51 -17.64 -15.88 -53.21
CA PRO A 51 -18.02 -14.47 -53.27
C PRO A 51 -18.46 -13.89 -51.91
N HIS A 52 -18.55 -12.55 -51.85
CA HIS A 52 -19.20 -11.75 -50.82
C HIS A 52 -20.71 -11.99 -50.77
N ASP A 53 -21.28 -12.09 -49.57
CA ASP A 53 -22.63 -11.62 -49.25
C ASP A 53 -22.70 -11.13 -47.79
N ASP A 54 -23.41 -10.03 -47.62
CA ASP A 54 -23.83 -9.33 -46.41
C ASP A 54 -24.56 -10.24 -45.41
N PRO A 55 -24.48 -10.01 -44.08
CA PRO A 55 -25.58 -10.42 -43.23
C PRO A 55 -26.00 -9.33 -42.24
N HIS A 56 -26.83 -8.41 -42.71
CA HIS A 56 -27.97 -7.98 -41.89
C HIS A 56 -29.10 -9.00 -42.06
N SER A 57 -29.60 -9.50 -40.93
CA SER A 57 -30.77 -10.36 -40.76
C SER A 57 -30.60 -11.84 -41.18
N LEU A 58 -30.34 -12.70 -40.19
CA LEU A 58 -30.87 -14.06 -40.16
C LEU A 58 -31.24 -14.40 -38.71
N GLY A 59 -32.49 -14.82 -38.52
CA GLY A 59 -33.14 -14.97 -37.23
C GLY A 59 -32.45 -15.98 -36.31
N GLN A 60 -32.35 -15.60 -35.04
CA GLN A 60 -32.08 -16.50 -33.94
C GLN A 60 -33.18 -17.57 -33.91
N SER A 61 -32.80 -18.82 -34.19
CA SER A 61 -33.53 -19.96 -33.66
C SER A 61 -33.22 -20.01 -32.17
N ALA A 62 -34.23 -19.69 -31.36
CA ALA A 62 -34.28 -20.06 -29.96
C ALA A 62 -34.08 -21.57 -29.83
N ASP A 63 -33.09 -21.98 -29.04
CA ASP A 63 -33.12 -23.10 -28.09
C ASP A 63 -31.73 -23.73 -27.92
N SER A 64 -30.90 -23.03 -27.14
CA SER A 64 -30.05 -23.64 -26.10
C SER A 64 -29.66 -22.54 -25.11
N VAL A 65 -30.58 -22.16 -24.23
CA VAL A 65 -30.29 -21.31 -23.07
C VAL A 65 -29.46 -22.17 -22.11
N GLU A 66 -28.15 -21.94 -22.06
CA GLU A 66 -27.34 -22.38 -20.92
C GLU A 66 -27.89 -21.72 -19.66
N SER A 67 -28.07 -22.52 -18.61
CA SER A 67 -28.59 -22.06 -17.32
C SER A 67 -27.69 -20.96 -16.75
N PRO A 68 -28.22 -19.80 -16.31
CA PRO A 68 -27.44 -18.68 -15.77
C PRO A 68 -26.84 -18.95 -14.37
N SER A 69 -26.74 -20.21 -13.94
CA SER A 69 -26.48 -20.59 -12.54
C SER A 69 -25.00 -20.64 -12.15
N LEU A 70 -24.05 -20.48 -13.07
CA LEU A 70 -22.61 -20.52 -12.79
C LEU A 70 -21.89 -19.31 -13.39
N PRO A 71 -20.85 -18.77 -12.71
CA PRO A 71 -20.03 -17.71 -13.26
C PRO A 71 -19.28 -18.20 -14.52
N PRO A 72 -19.05 -17.32 -15.52
CA PRO A 72 -18.18 -17.63 -16.64
C PRO A 72 -16.75 -17.95 -16.18
N ARG A 73 -16.22 -19.09 -16.61
CA ARG A 73 -14.82 -19.46 -16.36
C ARG A 73 -13.89 -18.57 -17.19
N THR A 74 -12.87 -18.01 -16.55
CA THR A 74 -11.86 -17.13 -17.19
C THR A 74 -10.45 -17.63 -16.87
N ASP A 75 -9.53 -17.57 -17.85
CA ASP A 75 -8.10 -17.72 -17.59
C ASP A 75 -7.55 -16.40 -17.03
N TYR A 76 -7.61 -16.26 -15.70
CA TYR A 76 -7.13 -15.07 -15.01
C TYR A 76 -5.61 -14.98 -14.98
N CYS A 77 -4.91 -16.11 -15.11
CA CYS A 77 -3.46 -16.10 -15.23
C CYS A 77 -3.02 -15.48 -16.56
N GLU A 78 -3.72 -15.79 -17.66
CA GLU A 78 -3.52 -15.13 -18.96
C GLU A 78 -3.98 -13.67 -18.93
N MET A 79 -5.14 -13.36 -18.34
CA MET A 79 -5.64 -11.99 -18.19
C MET A 79 -4.63 -11.08 -17.49
N LEU A 80 -3.90 -11.61 -16.50
CA LEU A 80 -2.91 -10.88 -15.72
C LEU A 80 -1.50 -11.01 -16.29
N GLU A 81 -1.29 -11.52 -17.49
CA GLU A 81 0.04 -11.61 -18.10
C GLU A 81 0.54 -10.23 -18.56
N ARG A 82 1.80 -9.88 -18.23
CA ARG A 82 2.47 -8.66 -18.75
C ARG A 82 3.98 -8.74 -18.64
N ASP A 83 4.69 -8.09 -19.57
CA ASP A 83 6.14 -7.90 -19.48
C ASP A 83 6.48 -6.90 -18.38
N ILE A 84 7.39 -7.27 -17.48
CA ILE A 84 7.89 -6.42 -16.40
C ILE A 84 9.40 -6.17 -16.50
N GLN A 85 10.04 -6.58 -17.60
CA GLN A 85 11.49 -6.52 -17.72
C GLN A 85 12.02 -5.09 -17.64
N GLY A 86 12.97 -4.87 -16.75
CA GLY A 86 13.57 -3.55 -16.48
C GLY A 86 12.67 -2.60 -15.67
N GLU A 87 11.40 -2.96 -15.43
CA GLU A 87 10.47 -2.14 -14.65
C GLU A 87 10.35 -2.60 -13.20
N HIS A 88 10.43 -3.90 -12.94
CA HIS A 88 10.28 -4.50 -11.61
C HIS A 88 10.89 -5.91 -11.53
N TYR A 89 11.09 -6.45 -10.32
CA TYR A 89 11.45 -7.86 -10.14
C TYR A 89 10.22 -8.76 -10.31
N GLY A 90 10.42 -9.99 -10.77
CA GLY A 90 9.33 -10.97 -10.77
C GLY A 90 9.09 -11.59 -9.39
N PHE A 91 7.87 -12.02 -9.09
CA PHE A 91 7.53 -12.72 -7.86
C PHE A 91 6.59 -13.90 -8.14
N ILE A 92 6.94 -15.09 -7.69
CA ILE A 92 6.05 -16.27 -7.66
C ILE A 92 6.19 -17.00 -6.33
N ALA A 93 5.13 -17.70 -5.92
CA ALA A 93 5.07 -18.33 -4.61
C ALA A 93 4.43 -19.74 -4.63
N GLY A 94 5.02 -20.60 -3.81
CA GLY A 94 4.44 -21.83 -3.27
C GLY A 94 4.06 -21.66 -1.79
N ASN A 95 3.83 -22.78 -1.11
CA ASN A 95 3.46 -22.81 0.30
C ASN A 95 4.65 -22.51 1.23
N LYS A 96 5.81 -23.13 1.01
CA LYS A 96 7.06 -22.91 1.78
C LYS A 96 8.18 -22.28 0.96
N LEU A 97 7.99 -22.03 -0.33
CA LEU A 97 9.03 -21.49 -1.22
C LEU A 97 8.55 -20.26 -1.99
N TYR A 98 9.31 -19.18 -1.96
CA TYR A 98 9.13 -18.01 -2.84
C TYR A 98 10.26 -17.95 -3.85
N TYR A 99 10.01 -17.27 -4.95
CA TYR A 99 11.05 -16.90 -5.90
C TYR A 99 10.89 -15.43 -6.28
N VAL A 100 11.98 -14.67 -6.13
CA VAL A 100 12.07 -13.27 -6.53
C VAL A 100 13.09 -13.18 -7.68
N ALA A 101 12.62 -12.77 -8.85
CA ALA A 101 13.41 -12.72 -10.07
C ALA A 101 14.07 -11.35 -10.24
N GLY A 102 15.37 -11.25 -9.94
CA GLY A 102 16.12 -9.98 -9.91
C GLY A 102 15.98 -9.22 -8.57
N SER A 103 16.50 -8.00 -8.51
CA SER A 103 16.50 -7.17 -7.29
C SER A 103 16.48 -5.67 -7.59
N PHE A 104 15.69 -4.92 -6.82
CA PHE A 104 15.49 -3.47 -6.97
C PHE A 104 15.50 -2.77 -5.61
N GLY A 105 15.94 -1.51 -5.55
CA GLY A 105 15.85 -0.66 -4.37
C GLY A 105 14.40 -0.36 -3.97
N ALA A 106 14.23 0.21 -2.77
CA ALA A 106 12.91 0.47 -2.20
C ALA A 106 12.10 1.55 -2.95
N ASP A 107 12.78 2.49 -3.62
CA ASP A 107 12.18 3.59 -4.39
C ASP A 107 12.11 3.30 -5.90
N TRP A 108 12.47 2.08 -6.32
CA TRP A 108 12.50 1.62 -7.72
C TRP A 108 13.45 2.36 -8.66
N GLY A 109 14.12 3.42 -8.19
CA GLY A 109 15.13 4.13 -8.96
C GLY A 109 16.44 3.34 -9.09
N GLU A 110 16.68 2.42 -8.15
CA GLU A 110 17.87 1.58 -8.11
C GLU A 110 17.59 0.17 -8.65
N TYR A 111 17.87 -0.04 -9.94
CA TYR A 111 17.95 -1.37 -10.51
C TYR A 111 19.25 -2.06 -10.07
N LEU A 112 19.17 -2.98 -9.10
CA LEU A 112 20.35 -3.60 -8.50
C LEU A 112 20.82 -4.83 -9.30
N GLU A 113 19.88 -5.63 -9.79
CA GLU A 113 20.16 -6.89 -10.47
C GLU A 113 18.99 -7.31 -11.37
N SER A 114 19.29 -7.64 -12.63
CA SER A 114 18.32 -8.28 -13.54
C SER A 114 18.05 -9.72 -13.15
N GLU A 115 16.89 -10.23 -13.56
CA GLU A 115 16.71 -11.67 -13.73
C GLU A 115 17.67 -12.22 -14.81
N THR A 116 17.99 -13.51 -14.73
CA THR A 116 18.82 -14.25 -15.69
C THR A 116 18.35 -15.72 -15.82
N LEU A 117 18.93 -16.47 -16.76
CA LEU A 117 18.75 -17.93 -16.90
C LEU A 117 18.96 -18.66 -15.57
N GLY A 118 18.04 -19.55 -15.19
CA GLY A 118 18.09 -20.33 -13.96
C GLY A 118 17.37 -19.70 -12.77
N PHE A 119 18.00 -19.66 -11.60
CA PHE A 119 17.41 -19.18 -10.34
C PHE A 119 18.27 -18.10 -9.68
N THR A 120 17.74 -16.88 -9.57
CA THR A 120 18.38 -15.78 -8.86
C THR A 120 18.16 -15.88 -7.35
N HIS A 121 16.97 -15.47 -6.86
CA HIS A 121 16.69 -15.36 -5.42
C HIS A 121 15.54 -16.26 -4.94
N PRO A 122 15.73 -17.59 -4.84
CA PRO A 122 14.80 -18.44 -4.12
C PRO A 122 14.85 -18.16 -2.61
N LEU A 123 13.70 -18.31 -1.96
CA LEU A 123 13.51 -18.00 -0.54
C LEU A 123 12.63 -19.07 0.12
N PHE A 124 13.22 -19.92 0.96
CA PHE A 124 12.47 -20.89 1.75
C PHE A 124 11.93 -20.27 3.05
N ARG A 125 10.64 -20.51 3.35
CA ARG A 125 9.85 -19.87 4.41
C ARG A 125 8.86 -20.86 5.05
N ASP A 126 9.28 -21.51 6.13
CA ASP A 126 8.39 -22.32 6.99
C ASP A 126 8.04 -21.62 8.31
N GLY A 127 8.42 -20.35 8.46
CA GLY A 127 8.19 -19.56 9.67
C GLY A 127 9.15 -19.84 10.83
N ARG A 128 10.24 -20.62 10.63
CA ARG A 128 11.24 -20.92 11.67
C ARG A 128 12.04 -19.69 12.14
N ALA A 129 12.20 -18.70 11.27
CA ALA A 129 12.97 -17.48 11.57
C ALA A 129 12.36 -16.26 10.87
N ARG A 130 12.51 -15.08 11.49
CA ARG A 130 12.20 -13.78 10.86
C ARG A 130 13.40 -13.17 10.12
N GLY A 131 14.62 -13.46 10.54
CA GLY A 131 15.84 -12.83 10.01
C GLY A 131 16.96 -13.83 9.77
N ASN A 132 18.20 -13.42 10.06
CA ASN A 132 19.40 -14.14 9.61
C ASN A 132 19.76 -15.36 10.45
N ALA A 133 19.37 -15.37 11.72
CA ALA A 133 19.70 -16.44 12.65
C ALA A 133 18.56 -16.78 13.60
N ILE A 134 18.60 -18.01 14.11
CA ILE A 134 17.67 -18.57 15.08
C ILE A 134 18.35 -18.56 16.45
N VAL A 135 17.79 -17.75 17.34
CA VAL A 135 18.22 -17.61 18.74
C VAL A 135 17.00 -17.76 19.65
N GLN A 136 17.22 -18.23 20.88
CA GLN A 136 16.20 -18.27 21.91
C GLN A 136 16.26 -16.98 22.72
N SER A 137 15.17 -16.23 22.75
CA SER A 137 15.00 -15.12 23.68
C SER A 137 13.80 -15.37 24.60
N GLU A 138 13.85 -14.83 25.82
CA GLU A 138 12.72 -14.83 26.75
C GLU A 138 11.54 -14.02 26.17
N VAL A 139 11.86 -12.90 25.52
CA VAL A 139 10.91 -12.03 24.83
C VAL A 139 11.14 -12.14 23.34
N GLY A 140 10.09 -12.49 22.59
CA GLY A 140 10.15 -12.76 21.15
C GLY A 140 10.28 -14.24 20.78
N GLY A 141 10.62 -15.13 21.72
CA GLY A 141 10.62 -16.57 21.50
C GLY A 141 11.82 -17.09 20.71
N TYR A 142 11.61 -18.17 19.95
CA TYR A 142 12.65 -18.92 19.24
C TYR A 142 12.63 -18.60 17.73
N GLY A 143 13.61 -17.81 17.28
CA GLY A 143 13.75 -17.40 15.86
C GLY A 143 13.37 -15.96 15.54
N HIS A 144 13.11 -15.12 16.54
CA HIS A 144 12.91 -13.69 16.30
C HIS A 144 14.24 -12.97 16.04
N ASP A 145 14.23 -12.10 15.03
CA ASP A 145 15.32 -11.18 14.71
C ASP A 145 14.72 -9.82 14.31
N SER A 146 15.21 -8.76 14.95
CA SER A 146 14.83 -7.37 14.68
C SER A 146 15.46 -6.85 13.39
N TRP A 147 16.44 -7.56 12.82
CA TRP A 147 17.10 -7.22 11.56
C TRP A 147 16.85 -8.27 10.48
N GLY A 148 17.46 -8.07 9.31
CA GLY A 148 17.60 -9.12 8.29
C GLY A 148 16.37 -9.37 7.41
N TRP A 149 15.43 -8.44 7.32
CA TRP A 149 14.15 -8.68 6.62
C TRP A 149 14.29 -8.89 5.10
N GLU A 150 15.43 -8.49 4.52
CA GLU A 150 15.76 -8.65 3.10
C GLU A 150 16.92 -9.63 2.85
N PHE A 151 17.14 -10.59 3.75
CA PHE A 151 18.23 -11.57 3.60
C PHE A 151 18.18 -12.33 2.27
N TRP A 152 16.98 -12.47 1.68
CA TRP A 152 16.76 -13.16 0.42
C TRP A 152 17.56 -12.54 -0.73
N ARG A 153 17.86 -11.24 -0.70
CA ARG A 153 18.68 -10.56 -1.72
C ARG A 153 20.11 -11.11 -1.80
N LYS A 154 20.52 -11.91 -0.80
CA LYS A 154 21.84 -12.54 -0.72
C LYS A 154 21.84 -14.00 -1.13
N THR A 155 20.68 -14.58 -1.45
CA THR A 155 20.65 -15.94 -2.00
C THR A 155 21.23 -15.91 -3.42
N ARG A 156 22.03 -16.92 -3.74
CA ARG A 156 22.67 -17.11 -5.05
C ARG A 156 22.58 -18.58 -5.43
N SER A 157 21.64 -18.93 -6.30
CA SER A 157 21.20 -20.32 -6.45
C SER A 157 21.68 -21.00 -7.73
N ALA A 158 21.26 -20.53 -8.90
CA ALA A 158 21.64 -21.14 -10.18
C ALA A 158 21.67 -20.06 -11.27
N TYR A 159 22.69 -19.20 -11.24
CA TYR A 159 22.87 -18.13 -12.21
C TYR A 159 23.48 -18.71 -13.49
N GLY A 160 22.75 -18.59 -14.61
CA GLY A 160 23.13 -19.19 -15.88
C GLY A 160 24.11 -18.34 -16.69
N THR A 161 25.16 -18.97 -17.19
CA THR A 161 26.03 -18.48 -18.26
C THR A 161 25.74 -19.29 -19.52
N LEU A 162 25.24 -18.65 -20.57
CA LEU A 162 24.98 -19.30 -21.85
C LEU A 162 26.30 -19.49 -22.61
N ILE A 163 26.50 -20.67 -23.19
CA ILE A 163 27.68 -21.03 -23.97
C ILE A 163 27.24 -21.38 -25.40
N VAL A 164 27.64 -20.55 -26.37
CA VAL A 164 27.32 -20.70 -27.80
C VAL A 164 28.61 -20.84 -28.58
N ASP A 165 28.83 -21.98 -29.23
CA ASP A 165 30.06 -22.27 -30.00
C ASP A 165 31.37 -22.00 -29.23
N GLY A 166 31.34 -22.16 -27.90
CA GLY A 166 32.47 -21.91 -26.99
C GLY A 166 32.60 -20.46 -26.50
N SER A 167 31.77 -19.53 -26.98
CA SER A 167 31.65 -18.16 -26.47
C SER A 167 30.74 -18.13 -25.24
N GLU A 168 31.15 -17.43 -24.18
CA GLU A 168 30.38 -17.33 -22.94
C GLU A 168 29.63 -16.00 -22.84
N HIS A 169 28.34 -16.07 -22.52
CA HIS A 169 27.47 -14.94 -22.22
C HIS A 169 27.00 -15.07 -20.78
N LYS A 170 27.72 -14.39 -19.88
CA LYS A 170 27.49 -14.49 -18.44
C LYS A 170 26.25 -13.72 -18.02
N HIS A 171 25.34 -14.41 -17.33
CA HIS A 171 24.12 -13.87 -16.71
C HIS A 171 23.33 -12.97 -17.66
N PRO A 172 22.92 -13.47 -18.83
CA PRO A 172 22.26 -12.62 -19.81
C PRO A 172 20.91 -12.12 -19.26
N GLU A 173 20.62 -10.86 -19.49
CA GLU A 173 19.33 -10.26 -19.18
C GLU A 173 18.27 -10.76 -20.19
N PRO A 174 17.05 -11.08 -19.75
CA PRO A 174 15.99 -11.42 -20.67
C PRO A 174 15.56 -10.21 -21.49
N LYS A 175 15.08 -10.48 -22.71
CA LYS A 175 14.47 -9.49 -23.59
C LYS A 175 13.07 -9.10 -23.10
N THR A 176 12.29 -10.07 -22.62
CA THR A 176 11.01 -9.86 -21.92
C THR A 176 10.95 -10.79 -20.71
N LEU A 177 10.26 -10.34 -19.67
CA LEU A 177 9.97 -11.11 -18.47
C LEU A 177 8.46 -11.05 -18.23
N ASP A 178 7.74 -11.96 -18.84
CA ASP A 178 6.28 -11.99 -18.80
C ASP A 178 5.83 -12.60 -17.45
N TRP A 179 5.30 -11.77 -16.57
CA TRP A 179 4.85 -12.17 -15.24
C TRP A 179 3.39 -12.62 -15.27
N ARG A 180 3.12 -13.71 -14.54
CA ARG A 180 1.77 -14.18 -14.18
C ARG A 180 1.76 -14.64 -12.71
N PRO A 181 0.60 -14.75 -12.06
CA PRO A 181 0.51 -15.26 -10.68
C PRO A 181 0.99 -16.71 -10.51
N ASP A 182 0.83 -17.55 -11.54
CA ASP A 182 1.17 -18.97 -11.55
C ASP A 182 2.64 -19.25 -11.95
N LYS A 183 3.19 -18.44 -12.86
CA LYS A 183 4.52 -18.61 -13.44
C LYS A 183 5.11 -17.31 -14.02
N MET A 184 6.37 -17.37 -14.44
CA MET A 184 7.02 -16.31 -15.22
C MET A 184 7.64 -16.89 -16.49
N VAL A 185 7.64 -16.13 -17.58
CA VAL A 185 8.24 -16.53 -18.85
C VAL A 185 9.32 -15.53 -19.21
N ALA A 186 10.57 -15.99 -19.24
CA ALA A 186 11.71 -15.19 -19.67
C ALA A 186 12.10 -15.58 -21.11
N ASN A 187 12.17 -14.60 -22.00
CA ASN A 187 12.58 -14.80 -23.39
C ASN A 187 13.94 -14.13 -23.64
N TYR A 188 14.88 -14.83 -24.27
CA TYR A 188 16.23 -14.33 -24.55
C TYR A 188 16.55 -14.41 -26.04
N GLU A 189 17.36 -13.47 -26.52
CA GLU A 189 17.91 -13.44 -27.87
C GLU A 189 19.41 -13.10 -27.77
N ILE A 190 20.28 -14.10 -27.83
CA ILE A 190 21.71 -13.95 -27.52
C ILE A 190 22.54 -14.67 -28.57
N ASP A 191 23.45 -13.97 -29.24
CA ASP A 191 24.31 -14.51 -30.31
C ASP A 191 23.54 -15.30 -31.39
N GLY A 192 22.32 -14.82 -31.70
CA GLY A 192 21.42 -15.45 -32.65
C GLY A 192 20.82 -16.78 -32.18
N VAL A 193 20.85 -17.07 -30.88
CA VAL A 193 20.10 -18.14 -30.21
C VAL A 193 18.86 -17.51 -29.57
N SER A 194 17.69 -18.10 -29.81
CA SER A 194 16.46 -17.75 -29.11
C SER A 194 16.17 -18.78 -28.03
N ILE A 195 15.97 -18.32 -26.80
CA ILE A 195 15.67 -19.17 -25.64
C ILE A 195 14.36 -18.71 -25.00
N ARG A 196 13.48 -19.68 -24.71
CA ARG A 196 12.31 -19.49 -23.85
C ARG A 196 12.53 -20.25 -22.54
N GLU A 197 12.25 -19.59 -21.43
CA GLU A 197 12.38 -20.14 -20.09
C GLU A 197 11.08 -19.92 -19.29
N ASP A 198 10.34 -20.99 -18.99
CA ASP A 198 9.16 -20.93 -18.12
C ASP A 198 9.58 -21.31 -16.68
N LYS A 199 9.34 -20.40 -15.71
CA LYS A 199 9.68 -20.57 -14.28
C LYS A 199 8.41 -20.65 -13.44
N PHE A 200 8.27 -21.68 -12.62
CA PHE A 200 7.10 -21.86 -11.75
C PHE A 200 7.46 -22.59 -10.46
N ILE A 201 6.57 -22.51 -9.46
CA ILE A 201 6.66 -23.33 -8.24
C ILE A 201 5.47 -24.29 -8.23
N SER A 202 5.75 -25.59 -8.24
CA SER A 202 4.72 -26.64 -8.22
C SER A 202 3.91 -26.65 -6.92
N ARG A 203 2.80 -27.40 -6.90
CA ARG A 203 1.97 -27.59 -5.70
C ARG A 203 2.73 -28.19 -4.50
N ASP A 204 3.79 -28.94 -4.77
CA ASP A 204 4.64 -29.59 -3.76
C ASP A 204 5.92 -28.79 -3.41
N ASP A 205 5.92 -27.46 -3.65
CA ASP A 205 7.04 -26.55 -3.33
C ASP A 205 8.36 -26.88 -4.05
N VAL A 206 8.29 -27.23 -5.34
CA VAL A 206 9.48 -27.39 -6.20
C VAL A 206 9.57 -26.22 -7.17
N LEU A 207 10.61 -25.39 -7.03
CA LEU A 207 10.93 -24.35 -8.00
C LEU A 207 11.51 -25.01 -9.24
N THR A 208 10.90 -24.79 -10.39
CA THR A 208 11.25 -25.44 -11.64
C THR A 208 11.43 -24.38 -12.73
N THR A 209 12.50 -24.51 -13.50
CA THR A 209 12.65 -23.80 -14.78
C THR A 209 12.64 -24.83 -15.91
N VAL A 210 11.90 -24.55 -16.99
CA VAL A 210 11.88 -25.32 -18.23
C VAL A 210 12.43 -24.45 -19.35
N ILE A 211 13.57 -24.85 -19.89
CA ILE A 211 14.34 -24.07 -20.86
C ILE A 211 14.26 -24.76 -22.22
N VAL A 212 13.89 -24.01 -23.26
CA VAL A 212 13.88 -24.46 -24.65
C VAL A 212 14.74 -23.50 -25.46
N SER A 213 15.76 -24.04 -26.14
CA SER A 213 16.64 -23.31 -27.06
C SER A 213 16.32 -23.71 -28.50
N ASP A 214 16.40 -22.77 -29.44
CA ASP A 214 16.27 -23.06 -30.87
C ASP A 214 17.51 -23.75 -31.48
N LYS A 215 18.63 -23.75 -30.76
CA LYS A 215 19.91 -24.36 -31.14
C LYS A 215 20.49 -25.22 -30.02
N ASP A 216 21.40 -26.12 -30.40
CA ASP A 216 22.22 -26.86 -29.45
C ASP A 216 23.15 -25.89 -28.72
N VAL A 217 22.98 -25.76 -27.41
CA VAL A 217 23.78 -24.87 -26.55
C VAL A 217 24.06 -25.55 -25.21
N SER A 218 24.97 -24.97 -24.43
CA SER A 218 25.17 -25.37 -23.04
C SER A 218 24.91 -24.20 -22.12
N ILE A 219 24.40 -24.46 -20.91
CA ILE A 219 24.29 -23.46 -19.86
C ILE A 219 25.10 -23.93 -18.67
N ARG A 220 26.05 -23.10 -18.23
CA ARG A 220 26.74 -23.31 -16.96
C ARG A 220 25.99 -22.55 -15.87
N PHE A 221 25.48 -23.27 -14.88
CA PHE A 221 24.86 -22.69 -13.70
C PHE A 221 25.88 -22.54 -12.58
N GLU A 222 25.85 -21.40 -11.91
CA GLU A 222 26.71 -21.07 -10.77
C GLU A 222 25.85 -20.68 -9.57
N GLY A 223 26.24 -21.13 -8.38
CA GLY A 223 25.52 -20.82 -7.14
C GLY A 223 26.44 -20.87 -5.92
N GLU A 224 25.92 -20.46 -4.78
CA GLU A 224 26.67 -20.40 -3.54
C GLU A 224 25.82 -20.80 -2.34
N SER A 225 26.48 -21.30 -1.29
CA SER A 225 25.87 -21.41 0.04
C SER A 225 25.62 -20.02 0.62
N PHE A 226 24.54 -19.87 1.38
CA PHE A 226 24.07 -18.61 1.92
C PHE A 226 25.18 -17.89 2.70
N TRP A 227 25.35 -16.61 2.41
CA TRP A 227 26.30 -15.74 3.10
C TRP A 227 25.86 -14.29 3.03
N GLU A 228 25.64 -13.66 4.19
CA GLU A 228 25.37 -12.22 4.31
C GLU A 228 26.67 -11.48 4.68
N PRO A 229 27.35 -10.85 3.70
CA PRO A 229 28.64 -10.19 3.92
C PRO A 229 28.52 -8.82 4.60
N SER A 230 27.31 -8.25 4.71
CA SER A 230 27.10 -6.91 5.23
C SER A 230 27.61 -6.78 6.66
N LYS A 231 28.14 -5.61 7.01
CA LYS A 231 28.58 -5.33 8.37
C LYS A 231 27.39 -5.31 9.31
N VAL A 232 27.60 -5.76 10.55
CA VAL A 232 26.59 -5.66 11.60
C VAL A 232 26.27 -4.17 11.85
N PRO A 233 24.99 -3.77 11.85
CA PRO A 233 24.60 -2.41 12.15
C PRO A 233 25.07 -1.97 13.54
N ARG A 234 25.47 -0.69 13.67
CA ARG A 234 26.01 -0.12 14.93
C ARG A 234 25.13 0.96 15.55
N PHE A 235 24.00 1.30 14.90
CA PHE A 235 23.13 2.39 15.34
C PHE A 235 22.49 2.13 16.71
N ASP A 236 22.39 0.86 17.13
CA ASP A 236 21.83 0.45 18.42
C ASP A 236 22.93 0.16 19.48
N GLY A 237 24.13 0.71 19.27
CA GLY A 237 25.24 0.61 20.22
C GLY A 237 26.06 -0.69 20.14
N ASP A 238 25.72 -1.60 19.22
CA ASP A 238 26.46 -2.84 19.01
C ASP A 238 27.88 -2.60 18.49
N LYS A 239 28.84 -3.34 19.05
CA LYS A 239 30.27 -3.22 18.72
C LYS A 239 30.84 -4.46 18.03
N VAL A 240 29.98 -5.24 17.39
CA VAL A 240 30.40 -6.44 16.68
C VAL A 240 31.13 -6.05 15.38
N GLU A 241 32.29 -6.65 15.16
CA GLU A 241 33.06 -6.49 13.93
C GLU A 241 32.74 -7.61 12.93
N GLY A 242 33.07 -7.39 11.65
CA GLY A 242 32.84 -8.38 10.59
C GLY A 242 31.42 -8.41 10.03
N SER A 243 31.16 -9.44 9.21
CA SER A 243 29.92 -9.70 8.48
C SER A 243 28.81 -10.26 9.37
N VAL A 244 27.54 -10.14 8.98
CA VAL A 244 26.42 -10.79 9.70
C VAL A 244 26.63 -12.30 9.79
N SER A 245 26.94 -12.97 8.67
CA SER A 245 27.35 -14.38 8.69
C SER A 245 28.69 -14.56 9.40
N ARG A 246 28.80 -15.63 10.20
CA ARG A 246 29.92 -15.88 11.12
C ARG A 246 30.72 -17.13 10.74
N THR A 247 30.03 -18.22 10.46
CA THR A 247 30.64 -19.48 10.01
C THR A 247 29.85 -20.03 8.83
N CYS A 248 30.55 -20.65 7.89
CA CYS A 248 29.98 -21.54 6.89
C CYS A 248 30.42 -22.97 7.24
N GLU A 249 29.43 -23.82 7.55
CA GLU A 249 29.60 -25.25 7.83
C GLU A 249 28.88 -26.09 6.76
N SER A 250 28.35 -25.43 5.73
CA SER A 250 27.61 -26.04 4.63
C SER A 250 28.45 -27.10 3.90
N LYS A 251 27.77 -28.05 3.28
CA LYS A 251 28.41 -29.14 2.51
C LYS A 251 27.74 -29.29 1.17
N ILE A 252 28.55 -29.57 0.15
CA ILE A 252 28.08 -29.88 -1.19
C ILE A 252 28.39 -31.35 -1.48
N ILE A 253 27.38 -32.08 -1.96
CA ILE A 253 27.46 -33.48 -2.32
C ILE A 253 26.78 -33.63 -3.68
N PHE A 254 27.48 -34.20 -4.65
CA PHE A 254 26.88 -34.59 -5.93
C PHE A 254 26.61 -36.10 -5.92
N ASP A 255 25.34 -36.47 -6.04
CA ASP A 255 24.89 -37.84 -6.24
C ASP A 255 24.79 -38.12 -7.74
N GLU A 256 25.86 -38.67 -8.30
CA GLU A 256 25.93 -39.02 -9.73
C GLU A 256 24.82 -40.00 -10.13
N SER A 257 24.39 -40.88 -9.23
CA SER A 257 23.38 -41.91 -9.52
C SER A 257 21.97 -41.34 -9.62
N ALA A 258 21.69 -40.29 -8.83
CA ALA A 258 20.42 -39.58 -8.83
C ALA A 258 20.45 -38.31 -9.72
N ASN A 259 21.59 -37.99 -10.34
CA ASN A 259 21.80 -36.74 -11.07
C ASN A 259 21.38 -35.51 -10.24
N ALA A 260 21.87 -35.44 -9.00
CA ALA A 260 21.41 -34.45 -8.03
C ALA A 260 22.57 -33.81 -7.25
N LEU A 261 22.58 -32.48 -7.19
CA LEU A 261 23.48 -31.69 -6.35
C LEU A 261 22.76 -31.28 -5.07
N ARG A 262 23.25 -31.78 -3.93
CA ARG A 262 22.79 -31.38 -2.60
C ARG A 262 23.73 -30.33 -2.02
N LEU A 263 23.19 -29.15 -1.73
CA LEU A 263 23.74 -28.19 -0.79
C LEU A 263 23.05 -28.36 0.56
N LEU A 264 23.76 -28.95 1.54
CA LEU A 264 23.32 -28.94 2.93
C LEU A 264 23.77 -27.63 3.56
N GLU A 265 22.83 -26.73 3.81
CA GLU A 265 23.10 -25.46 4.46
C GLU A 265 23.39 -25.65 5.94
N ALA A 266 24.51 -25.10 6.41
CA ALA A 266 24.84 -25.08 7.82
C ALA A 266 25.76 -23.91 8.16
N GLY A 267 25.56 -23.30 9.32
CA GLY A 267 26.41 -22.20 9.76
C GLY A 267 25.83 -21.36 10.88
N THR A 268 26.50 -20.26 11.16
CA THR A 268 26.07 -19.32 12.18
C THR A 268 26.02 -17.89 11.64
N ALA A 269 25.09 -17.10 12.17
CA ALA A 269 24.92 -15.70 11.83
C ALA A 269 24.53 -14.90 13.08
N ILE A 270 24.63 -13.58 12.97
CA ILE A 270 24.20 -12.64 14.01
C ILE A 270 22.69 -12.43 13.91
N ALA A 271 22.03 -12.48 15.06
CA ALA A 271 20.66 -12.00 15.25
C ALA A 271 20.64 -10.83 16.24
N LYS A 272 19.64 -9.97 16.08
CA LYS A 272 19.27 -8.96 17.06
C LYS A 272 17.91 -9.33 17.67
N PRO A 273 17.88 -10.12 18.75
CA PRO A 273 16.60 -10.51 19.33
C PRO A 273 15.81 -9.31 19.86
N LEU A 274 16.47 -8.31 20.46
CA LEU A 274 15.81 -7.14 21.05
C LEU A 274 16.62 -5.87 20.83
N TYR A 275 15.97 -4.79 20.40
CA TYR A 275 16.56 -3.45 20.40
C TYR A 275 17.03 -3.04 21.81
N GLY A 276 18.17 -2.36 21.90
CA GLY A 276 18.84 -1.96 23.13
C GLY A 276 19.59 -3.08 23.85
N GLN A 277 19.51 -4.34 23.40
CA GLN A 277 20.28 -5.46 23.96
C GLN A 277 21.41 -5.89 23.01
N PRO A 278 22.51 -6.48 23.49
CA PRO A 278 23.58 -6.95 22.61
C PRO A 278 23.06 -7.97 21.58
N THR A 279 23.63 -7.93 20.38
CA THR A 279 23.46 -9.00 19.38
C THR A 279 23.92 -10.36 19.90
N GLU A 280 23.31 -11.42 19.36
CA GLU A 280 23.65 -12.81 19.67
C GLU A 280 24.07 -13.58 18.40
N VAL A 281 24.88 -14.64 18.58
CA VAL A 281 25.24 -15.56 17.50
C VAL A 281 24.35 -16.80 17.62
N GLY A 282 23.62 -17.12 16.55
CA GLY A 282 22.75 -18.30 16.46
C GLY A 282 23.04 -19.15 15.22
N ARG A 283 22.35 -20.29 15.09
CA ARG A 283 22.33 -21.05 13.83
C ARG A 283 21.65 -20.19 12.76
N MET A 284 22.19 -20.15 11.55
CA MET A 284 21.58 -19.37 10.47
C MET A 284 20.19 -19.91 10.10
N MET A 285 19.33 -19.10 9.50
CA MET A 285 17.94 -19.46 9.19
C MET A 285 17.77 -20.73 8.32
N TYR A 286 18.74 -21.05 7.47
CA TYR A 286 18.74 -22.25 6.63
C TYR A 286 19.49 -23.44 7.20
N ASP A 287 19.95 -23.33 8.45
CA ASP A 287 20.71 -24.39 9.08
C ASP A 287 19.96 -25.72 9.09
N GLY A 288 20.62 -26.77 8.58
CA GLY A 288 20.08 -28.13 8.47
C GLY A 288 19.28 -28.40 7.20
N LEU A 289 18.94 -27.38 6.40
CA LEU A 289 18.17 -27.57 5.18
C LEU A 289 19.02 -28.14 4.05
N SER A 290 18.45 -29.12 3.33
CA SER A 290 18.98 -29.66 2.09
C SER A 290 18.33 -28.95 0.90
N PHE A 291 19.12 -28.14 0.21
CA PHE A 291 18.79 -27.57 -1.09
C PHE A 291 19.25 -28.56 -2.14
N VAL A 292 18.30 -29.18 -2.85
CA VAL A 292 18.57 -30.22 -3.84
C VAL A 292 18.23 -29.70 -5.22
N TYR A 293 19.26 -29.63 -6.06
CA TYR A 293 19.14 -29.33 -7.48
C TYR A 293 19.21 -30.62 -8.28
N SER A 294 18.33 -30.79 -9.25
CA SER A 294 18.39 -31.89 -10.21
C SER A 294 17.91 -31.44 -11.58
N SER A 295 18.30 -32.14 -12.64
CA SER A 295 17.89 -31.83 -14.01
C SER A 295 17.40 -33.07 -14.76
N SER A 296 16.57 -32.85 -15.79
CA SER A 296 16.15 -33.88 -16.74
C SER A 296 17.27 -34.34 -17.69
N VAL A 297 18.38 -33.60 -17.77
CA VAL A 297 19.60 -34.02 -18.47
C VAL A 297 20.76 -34.16 -17.48
N PRO A 298 21.80 -34.96 -17.79
CA PRO A 298 22.95 -35.10 -16.91
C PRO A 298 23.60 -33.76 -16.56
N MET A 299 23.88 -33.56 -15.27
CA MET A 299 24.71 -32.46 -14.77
C MET A 299 26.18 -32.80 -15.04
N GLU A 300 26.79 -32.08 -15.97
CA GLU A 300 28.19 -32.24 -16.32
C GLU A 300 29.08 -31.22 -15.60
N ASP A 301 30.38 -31.49 -15.55
CA ASP A 301 31.41 -30.59 -14.99
C ASP A 301 31.08 -30.04 -13.59
N VAL A 302 30.46 -30.88 -12.75
CA VAL A 302 30.05 -30.49 -11.39
C VAL A 302 31.29 -30.20 -10.54
N LYS A 303 31.40 -28.95 -10.09
CA LYS A 303 32.54 -28.44 -9.31
C LYS A 303 32.03 -27.66 -8.12
N TRP A 304 32.82 -27.65 -7.04
CA TRP A 304 32.61 -26.73 -5.93
C TRP A 304 33.92 -26.42 -5.22
N SER A 305 33.98 -25.23 -4.63
CA SER A 305 35.14 -24.76 -3.87
C SER A 305 34.75 -23.73 -2.82
N GLU A 306 35.59 -23.59 -1.81
CA GLU A 306 35.51 -22.47 -0.87
C GLU A 306 35.77 -21.15 -1.61
N GLN A 307 34.96 -20.14 -1.31
CA GLN A 307 35.04 -18.79 -1.86
C GLN A 307 35.90 -17.89 -0.97
N PRO A 308 36.39 -16.75 -1.46
CA PRO A 308 37.22 -15.83 -0.67
C PRO A 308 36.58 -15.33 0.62
N LYS A 309 35.24 -15.30 0.69
CA LYS A 309 34.47 -14.90 1.88
C LYS A 309 34.20 -16.05 2.86
N GLY A 310 34.65 -17.27 2.55
CA GLY A 310 34.58 -18.46 3.41
C GLY A 310 33.34 -19.34 3.23
N ASN A 311 32.38 -18.96 2.39
CA ASN A 311 31.25 -19.82 2.01
C ASN A 311 31.62 -20.75 0.83
N LEU A 312 30.73 -21.67 0.45
CA LEU A 312 30.96 -22.59 -0.66
C LEU A 312 30.30 -22.07 -1.94
N GLY A 313 30.99 -22.16 -3.07
CA GLY A 313 30.40 -21.97 -4.40
C GLY A 313 30.42 -23.27 -5.19
N TYR A 314 29.46 -23.43 -6.09
CA TYR A 314 29.33 -24.57 -6.99
C TYR A 314 29.02 -24.14 -8.42
N SER A 315 29.34 -25.03 -9.36
CA SER A 315 28.91 -24.92 -10.74
C SER A 315 28.62 -26.28 -11.36
N PHE A 316 27.74 -26.32 -12.36
CA PHE A 316 27.49 -27.48 -13.20
C PHE A 316 27.01 -27.02 -14.58
N VAL A 317 27.13 -27.89 -15.59
CA VAL A 317 26.76 -27.61 -16.98
C VAL A 317 25.59 -28.51 -17.38
N LEU A 318 24.57 -27.90 -17.99
CA LEU A 318 23.50 -28.61 -18.68
C LEU A 318 23.65 -28.40 -20.19
N ASN A 319 23.57 -29.48 -20.96
CA ASN A 319 23.55 -29.42 -22.42
C ASN A 319 22.09 -29.42 -22.90
N LEU A 320 21.71 -28.41 -23.70
CA LEU A 320 20.36 -28.19 -24.18
C LEU A 320 20.29 -28.54 -25.67
N PRO A 321 19.64 -29.66 -26.04
CA PRO A 321 19.38 -29.98 -27.44
C PRO A 321 18.35 -29.03 -28.05
N ALA A 322 18.55 -28.65 -29.31
CA ALA A 322 17.64 -27.78 -30.05
C ALA A 322 16.19 -28.28 -30.02
N GLY A 323 15.27 -27.41 -29.62
CA GLY A 323 13.83 -27.64 -29.56
C GLY A 323 13.35 -28.60 -28.47
N GLN A 324 14.23 -29.11 -27.61
CA GLN A 324 13.85 -30.02 -26.52
C GLN A 324 13.75 -29.27 -25.18
N PRO A 325 12.68 -29.47 -24.39
CA PRO A 325 12.59 -28.87 -23.06
C PRO A 325 13.58 -29.54 -22.11
N VAL A 326 14.40 -28.72 -21.47
CA VAL A 326 15.30 -29.13 -20.38
C VAL A 326 14.86 -28.45 -19.09
N SER A 327 14.57 -29.26 -18.08
CA SER A 327 14.20 -28.80 -16.75
C SER A 327 15.39 -28.77 -15.79
N LEU A 328 15.41 -27.77 -14.92
CA LEU A 328 16.19 -27.72 -13.69
C LEU A 328 15.23 -27.47 -12.53
N THR A 329 15.34 -28.24 -11.46
CA THR A 329 14.50 -28.13 -10.27
C THR A 329 15.32 -27.77 -9.04
N LEU A 330 14.69 -27.08 -8.08
CA LEU A 330 15.16 -26.86 -6.73
C LEU A 330 14.05 -27.27 -5.75
N ALA A 331 14.34 -28.27 -4.93
CA ALA A 331 13.51 -28.64 -3.78
C ALA A 331 14.29 -28.39 -2.47
N VAL A 332 13.57 -27.94 -1.44
CA VAL A 332 14.15 -27.65 -0.11
C VAL A 332 13.38 -28.41 0.96
N ALA A 333 14.11 -29.14 1.81
CA ALA A 333 13.58 -29.87 2.95
C ALA A 333 14.63 -30.01 4.04
N ASP A 334 14.22 -30.32 5.28
CA ASP A 334 15.16 -30.72 6.32
C ASP A 334 15.84 -32.06 5.95
N GLU A 335 15.09 -33.03 5.42
CA GLU A 335 15.59 -34.36 5.05
C GLU A 335 15.90 -34.48 3.55
N TYR A 336 17.12 -34.91 3.21
CA TYR A 336 17.56 -35.07 1.82
C TYR A 336 16.68 -36.00 0.96
N PRO A 337 16.27 -37.20 1.43
CA PRO A 337 15.44 -38.09 0.62
C PRO A 337 14.10 -37.46 0.23
N GLU A 338 13.53 -36.59 1.07
CA GLU A 338 12.28 -35.88 0.78
C GLU A 338 12.49 -34.84 -0.32
N ALA A 339 13.51 -33.98 -0.20
CA ALA A 339 13.83 -32.99 -1.23
C ALA A 339 14.21 -33.65 -2.56
N LEU A 340 15.01 -34.74 -2.52
CA LEU A 340 15.40 -35.48 -3.72
C LEU A 340 14.18 -36.06 -4.44
N SER A 341 13.31 -36.77 -3.72
CA SER A 341 12.12 -37.39 -4.32
C SER A 341 11.22 -36.37 -5.02
N ARG A 342 11.01 -35.20 -4.41
CA ARG A 342 10.22 -34.11 -5.01
C ARG A 342 10.91 -33.51 -6.24
N SER A 343 12.24 -33.34 -6.19
CA SER A 343 13.04 -32.81 -7.29
C SER A 343 13.06 -33.77 -8.50
N GLU A 344 13.20 -35.07 -8.26
CA GLU A 344 13.12 -36.12 -9.31
C GLU A 344 11.74 -36.15 -9.97
N GLN A 345 10.66 -36.12 -9.17
CA GLN A 345 9.30 -36.04 -9.69
C GLN A 345 9.10 -34.75 -10.49
N GLY A 346 9.56 -33.61 -9.98
CA GLY A 346 9.49 -32.31 -10.68
C GLY A 346 10.17 -32.33 -12.05
N ASN A 347 11.28 -33.07 -12.22
CA ASN A 347 11.90 -33.25 -13.53
C ASN A 347 11.12 -34.19 -14.45
N ALA A 348 10.56 -35.29 -13.90
CA ALA A 348 9.77 -36.23 -14.69
C ALA A 348 8.43 -35.63 -15.17
N GLU A 349 7.87 -34.69 -14.40
CA GLU A 349 6.51 -34.17 -14.58
C GLU A 349 6.46 -32.64 -14.76
N ALA A 350 7.56 -32.00 -15.17
CA ALA A 350 7.67 -30.53 -15.22
C ALA A 350 6.51 -29.85 -15.99
N MET A 351 6.21 -30.31 -17.21
CA MET A 351 5.15 -29.73 -18.04
C MET A 351 3.75 -29.98 -17.46
N PRO A 352 3.37 -31.22 -17.06
CA PRO A 352 2.12 -31.46 -16.31
C PRO A 352 1.98 -30.63 -15.03
N ALA A 353 3.04 -30.54 -14.20
CA ALA A 353 3.00 -29.81 -12.94
C ALA A 353 2.84 -28.30 -13.15
N MET A 354 3.43 -27.75 -14.23
CA MET A 354 3.20 -26.36 -14.63
C MET A 354 1.73 -26.13 -15.03
N ALA A 355 1.16 -27.02 -15.85
CA ALA A 355 -0.25 -26.91 -16.25
C ALA A 355 -1.20 -27.07 -15.06
N GLU A 356 -0.91 -27.99 -14.13
CA GLU A 356 -1.64 -28.15 -12.88
C GLU A 356 -1.58 -26.89 -12.02
N LYS A 357 -0.40 -26.24 -11.92
CA LYS A 357 -0.25 -24.98 -11.19
C LYS A 357 -1.11 -23.87 -11.80
N THR A 358 -1.12 -23.73 -13.13
CA THR A 358 -1.98 -22.77 -13.83
C THR A 358 -3.46 -23.04 -13.58
N GLU A 359 -3.90 -24.29 -13.73
CA GLU A 359 -5.30 -24.67 -13.54
C GLU A 359 -5.75 -24.45 -12.10
N TRP A 360 -4.94 -24.88 -11.13
CA TRP A 360 -5.20 -24.66 -9.72
C TRP A 360 -5.34 -23.17 -9.37
N PHE A 361 -4.48 -22.31 -9.94
CA PHE A 361 -4.55 -20.87 -9.65
C PHE A 361 -5.80 -20.24 -10.28
N ASN A 362 -6.16 -20.66 -11.50
CA ASN A 362 -7.41 -20.25 -12.14
C ASN A 362 -8.62 -20.76 -11.35
N ASP A 363 -8.60 -21.97 -10.80
CA ASP A 363 -9.68 -22.49 -9.95
C ASP A 363 -9.87 -21.62 -8.70
N LEU A 364 -8.78 -21.16 -8.05
CA LEU A 364 -8.90 -20.23 -6.93
C LEU A 364 -9.67 -18.96 -7.31
N LEU A 365 -9.31 -18.34 -8.43
CA LEU A 365 -9.90 -17.07 -8.86
C LEU A 365 -11.30 -17.23 -9.46
N ASN A 366 -11.67 -18.41 -9.95
CA ASN A 366 -13.00 -18.70 -10.48
C ASN A 366 -13.97 -19.23 -9.42
N GLU A 367 -13.48 -19.98 -8.43
CA GLU A 367 -14.33 -20.76 -7.54
C GLU A 367 -14.35 -20.26 -6.09
N GLN A 368 -13.28 -19.60 -5.64
CA GLN A 368 -13.19 -19.19 -4.23
C GLN A 368 -13.71 -17.79 -3.98
N ILE A 369 -13.65 -16.87 -4.94
CA ILE A 369 -13.97 -15.45 -4.72
C ILE A 369 -15.25 -15.06 -5.48
N PRO A 370 -15.93 -13.94 -5.11
CA PRO A 370 -16.99 -13.39 -5.94
C PRO A 370 -16.47 -13.10 -7.35
N TYR A 371 -17.19 -13.57 -8.37
CA TYR A 371 -16.97 -13.11 -9.74
C TYR A 371 -17.39 -11.64 -9.85
N PHE A 372 -16.63 -10.82 -10.56
CA PHE A 372 -16.93 -9.40 -10.73
C PHE A 372 -16.62 -8.94 -12.16
N ARG A 373 -17.56 -8.22 -12.77
CA ARG A 373 -17.38 -7.46 -14.01
C ARG A 373 -18.07 -6.11 -13.89
N CYS A 374 -17.52 -5.13 -14.58
CA CYS A 374 -18.14 -3.84 -14.83
C CYS A 374 -17.68 -3.34 -16.21
N SER A 375 -18.14 -2.18 -16.65
CA SER A 375 -17.71 -1.59 -17.93
C SER A 375 -16.34 -0.89 -17.87
N ASP A 376 -15.64 -0.93 -16.73
CA ASP A 376 -14.29 -0.37 -16.55
C ASP A 376 -13.28 -1.48 -16.30
N GLU A 377 -12.54 -1.83 -17.35
CA GLU A 377 -11.57 -2.93 -17.32
C GLU A 377 -10.45 -2.72 -16.29
N LYS A 378 -10.09 -1.46 -15.95
CA LYS A 378 -9.06 -1.22 -14.91
C LYS A 378 -9.54 -1.70 -13.55
N ALA A 379 -10.82 -1.49 -13.24
CA ALA A 379 -11.39 -1.97 -11.99
C ALA A 379 -11.47 -3.50 -11.95
N VAL A 380 -11.79 -4.14 -13.09
CA VAL A 380 -11.80 -5.61 -13.22
C VAL A 380 -10.39 -6.18 -13.05
N GLU A 381 -9.40 -5.67 -13.77
CA GLU A 381 -7.99 -6.09 -13.67
C GLU A 381 -7.44 -5.92 -12.25
N THR A 382 -7.67 -4.76 -11.62
CA THR A 382 -7.25 -4.51 -10.24
C THR A 382 -7.87 -5.51 -9.27
N TYR A 383 -9.16 -5.82 -9.42
CA TYR A 383 -9.86 -6.77 -8.56
C TYR A 383 -9.19 -8.15 -8.57
N TYR A 384 -8.94 -8.70 -9.76
CA TYR A 384 -8.32 -10.03 -9.88
C TYR A 384 -6.83 -10.03 -9.55
N TYR A 385 -6.11 -8.94 -9.84
CA TYR A 385 -4.71 -8.79 -9.44
C TYR A 385 -4.53 -8.88 -7.92
N LEU A 386 -5.37 -8.16 -7.17
CA LEU A 386 -5.28 -8.13 -5.70
C LEU A 386 -5.66 -9.48 -5.07
N TRP A 387 -6.67 -10.17 -5.59
CA TRP A 387 -7.00 -11.52 -5.15
C TRP A 387 -5.90 -12.53 -5.49
N ALA A 388 -5.31 -12.44 -6.68
CA ALA A 388 -4.20 -13.29 -7.06
C ALA A 388 -3.03 -13.12 -6.09
N LEU A 389 -2.68 -11.87 -5.77
CA LEU A 389 -1.64 -11.54 -4.80
C LEU A 389 -1.92 -12.16 -3.40
N ASN A 390 -3.17 -12.09 -2.93
CA ASN A 390 -3.57 -12.70 -1.66
C ASN A 390 -3.36 -14.21 -1.65
N PHE A 391 -3.74 -14.91 -2.72
CA PHE A 391 -3.50 -16.34 -2.83
C PHE A 391 -2.01 -16.69 -3.00
N MET A 392 -1.23 -15.84 -3.68
CA MET A 392 0.22 -16.00 -3.74
C MET A 392 0.83 -15.92 -2.36
N TYR A 393 0.33 -15.06 -1.46
CA TYR A 393 0.81 -14.91 -0.08
C TYR A 393 0.27 -15.91 0.94
N PHE A 394 -0.61 -16.83 0.52
CA PHE A 394 -1.32 -17.73 1.42
C PHE A 394 -0.51 -18.93 1.90
N ARG A 395 -0.45 -19.18 3.21
CA ARG A 395 0.39 -20.23 3.82
C ARG A 395 -0.44 -21.22 4.62
N ASP A 396 -0.17 -22.50 4.40
CA ASP A 396 -0.71 -23.64 5.13
C ASP A 396 0.44 -24.50 5.66
N ILE A 397 1.02 -24.06 6.77
CA ILE A 397 2.24 -24.67 7.34
C ILE A 397 1.92 -25.83 8.29
N GLY A 398 0.90 -25.69 9.14
CA GLY A 398 0.45 -26.72 10.07
C GLY A 398 1.38 -26.96 11.27
N GLU A 399 2.40 -26.13 11.50
CA GLU A 399 3.41 -26.30 12.55
C GLU A 399 3.40 -25.16 13.59
N GLY A 400 3.62 -25.51 14.86
CA GLY A 400 3.77 -24.52 15.94
C GLY A 400 2.56 -23.58 16.05
N TRP A 401 2.82 -22.27 16.06
CA TRP A 401 1.77 -21.24 16.03
C TRP A 401 1.18 -20.98 14.64
N LEU A 402 1.77 -21.52 13.57
CA LEU A 402 1.25 -21.43 12.19
C LEU A 402 0.33 -22.62 11.89
N LYS A 403 -0.57 -22.93 12.83
CA LYS A 403 -1.47 -24.08 12.76
C LYS A 403 -2.59 -23.90 11.73
N TYR A 404 -3.09 -22.68 11.58
CA TYR A 404 -4.19 -22.39 10.66
C TYR A 404 -3.65 -21.77 9.37
N PRO A 405 -4.27 -22.09 8.23
CA PRO A 405 -3.90 -21.47 6.97
C PRO A 405 -4.22 -19.96 6.99
N HIS A 406 -3.30 -19.10 6.57
CA HIS A 406 -3.45 -17.64 6.63
C HIS A 406 -2.60 -16.92 5.59
N THR A 407 -2.93 -15.66 5.30
CA THR A 407 -2.17 -14.85 4.33
C THR A 407 -1.05 -14.03 4.99
N GLN A 408 0.09 -13.90 4.32
CA GLN A 408 1.19 -12.98 4.70
C GLN A 408 1.11 -11.64 3.95
N THR A 409 1.91 -10.66 4.35
CA THR A 409 1.81 -9.30 3.78
C THR A 409 2.74 -9.04 2.62
N ALA A 410 4.03 -9.28 2.79
CA ALA A 410 5.00 -8.91 1.77
C ALA A 410 6.21 -9.84 1.78
N VAL A 411 6.95 -9.79 0.67
CA VAL A 411 8.20 -10.53 0.51
C VAL A 411 9.34 -9.90 1.32
N ASN A 412 9.40 -8.56 1.38
CA ASN A 412 10.53 -7.76 1.89
C ASN A 412 10.36 -7.29 3.35
N ASN A 413 9.16 -7.43 3.91
CA ASN A 413 8.86 -7.04 5.28
C ASN A 413 7.68 -7.89 5.81
N PHE A 414 7.58 -8.04 7.13
CA PHE A 414 6.52 -8.79 7.81
C PHE A 414 6.40 -10.27 7.37
N MET A 415 7.44 -11.05 7.73
CA MET A 415 7.60 -12.48 7.39
C MET A 415 6.65 -13.46 8.13
N GLY A 416 5.39 -13.09 8.29
CA GLY A 416 4.34 -13.82 8.99
C GLY A 416 2.98 -13.09 8.84
N LEU A 417 2.00 -13.43 9.67
CA LEU A 417 0.72 -12.72 9.71
C LEU A 417 0.87 -11.40 10.48
N HIS A 418 0.79 -10.26 9.78
CA HIS A 418 0.87 -8.94 10.41
C HIS A 418 -0.50 -8.50 10.95
N LEU A 419 -0.50 -7.91 12.15
CA LEU A 419 -1.75 -7.67 12.90
C LEU A 419 -2.65 -6.64 12.25
N TRP A 420 -2.08 -5.54 11.78
CA TRP A 420 -2.86 -4.46 11.18
C TRP A 420 -3.55 -4.95 9.90
N ASP A 421 -2.80 -5.65 9.06
CA ASP A 421 -3.22 -6.12 7.74
C ASP A 421 -4.29 -7.20 7.86
N SER A 422 -4.26 -7.94 8.97
CA SER A 422 -5.28 -8.94 9.31
C SER A 422 -6.69 -8.35 9.33
N TRP A 423 -6.89 -7.05 9.58
CA TRP A 423 -8.22 -6.44 9.54
C TRP A 423 -8.84 -6.60 8.15
N ALA A 424 -8.07 -6.29 7.10
CA ALA A 424 -8.48 -6.47 5.72
C ALA A 424 -8.59 -7.95 5.37
N TYR A 425 -7.62 -8.79 5.76
CA TYR A 425 -7.63 -10.22 5.43
C TYR A 425 -8.78 -11.00 6.07
N ILE A 426 -9.21 -10.60 7.28
CA ILE A 426 -10.37 -11.21 7.94
C ILE A 426 -11.65 -10.78 7.24
N GLN A 427 -11.78 -9.51 6.84
CA GLN A 427 -12.95 -9.03 6.11
C GLN A 427 -13.03 -9.67 4.71
N ALA A 428 -11.94 -9.63 3.93
CA ALA A 428 -11.88 -10.25 2.60
C ALA A 428 -12.10 -11.77 2.69
N GLY A 429 -11.50 -12.43 3.69
CA GLY A 429 -11.72 -13.85 3.97
C GLY A 429 -13.16 -14.22 4.36
N SER A 430 -14.06 -13.26 4.57
CA SER A 430 -15.50 -13.55 4.73
C SER A 430 -16.22 -13.79 3.40
N TRP A 431 -15.59 -13.40 2.28
CA TRP A 431 -16.15 -13.50 0.93
C TRP A 431 -15.74 -14.79 0.20
N VAL A 432 -14.74 -15.50 0.71
CA VAL A 432 -14.29 -16.75 0.08
C VAL A 432 -15.29 -17.89 0.30
N ALA A 433 -15.36 -18.83 -0.65
CA ALA A 433 -16.20 -20.02 -0.56
C ALA A 433 -15.72 -20.95 0.57
N ASP A 434 -14.51 -21.52 0.46
CA ASP A 434 -13.92 -22.33 1.53
C ASP A 434 -13.20 -21.43 2.55
N LYS A 435 -13.95 -21.03 3.58
CA LYS A 435 -13.43 -20.18 4.65
C LYS A 435 -12.45 -20.92 5.56
N TRP A 436 -12.54 -22.24 5.74
CA TRP A 436 -11.55 -22.95 6.57
C TRP A 436 -10.19 -23.00 5.90
N GLN A 437 -10.17 -23.18 4.59
CA GLN A 437 -8.94 -23.19 3.83
C GLN A 437 -8.40 -21.78 3.57
N TRP A 438 -9.24 -20.75 3.33
CA TRP A 438 -8.78 -19.45 2.82
C TRP A 438 -9.15 -18.20 3.65
N GLY A 439 -9.87 -18.33 4.78
CA GLY A 439 -10.41 -17.16 5.51
C GLY A 439 -10.27 -17.18 7.04
N HIS A 440 -10.75 -18.23 7.70
CA HIS A 440 -10.87 -18.34 9.15
C HIS A 440 -9.52 -18.26 9.89
N GLY A 441 -8.45 -18.80 9.30
CA GLY A 441 -7.13 -18.75 9.91
C GLY A 441 -6.54 -17.35 10.03
N ASN A 442 -7.01 -16.38 9.24
CA ASN A 442 -6.61 -14.97 9.38
C ASN A 442 -7.04 -14.38 10.74
N ALA A 443 -8.11 -14.90 11.36
CA ALA A 443 -8.52 -14.54 12.71
C ALA A 443 -8.02 -15.54 13.76
N LEU A 444 -8.18 -16.85 13.50
CA LEU A 444 -7.89 -17.90 14.48
C LEU A 444 -6.41 -17.97 14.87
N SER A 445 -5.48 -17.62 13.97
CA SER A 445 -4.05 -17.68 14.27
C SER A 445 -3.65 -16.71 15.38
N TRP A 446 -4.38 -15.61 15.58
CA TRP A 446 -4.12 -14.63 16.65
C TRP A 446 -4.37 -15.18 18.05
N GLN A 447 -5.03 -16.33 18.22
CA GLN A 447 -5.21 -16.97 19.53
C GLN A 447 -3.87 -17.24 20.22
N TYR A 448 -2.81 -17.51 19.45
CA TYR A 448 -1.48 -17.79 19.99
C TYR A 448 -0.79 -16.53 20.55
N MET A 449 -1.23 -15.35 20.11
CA MET A 449 -0.67 -14.08 20.53
C MET A 449 -1.39 -13.47 21.74
N VAL A 450 -2.62 -13.92 22.04
CA VAL A 450 -3.43 -13.41 23.17
C VAL A 450 -2.69 -13.51 24.52
N PRO A 451 -1.93 -14.57 24.83
CA PRO A 451 -1.15 -14.66 26.06
C PRO A 451 -0.09 -13.56 26.21
N PHE A 452 0.34 -12.92 25.12
CA PHE A 452 1.36 -11.87 25.11
C PHE A 452 0.76 -10.46 25.12
N LYS A 453 -0.57 -10.32 25.26
CA LYS A 453 -1.21 -9.00 25.32
C LYS A 453 -0.71 -8.16 26.48
N ASN A 454 -0.65 -6.85 26.32
CA ASN A 454 -0.35 -5.93 27.41
C ASN A 454 -1.62 -5.57 28.21
N LYS A 455 -1.49 -4.75 29.26
CA LYS A 455 -2.64 -4.32 30.11
C LYS A 455 -3.70 -3.49 29.37
N ALA A 456 -3.37 -2.92 28.21
CA ALA A 456 -4.28 -2.19 27.33
C ALA A 456 -4.90 -3.09 26.24
N ASN A 457 -4.68 -4.40 26.32
CA ASN A 457 -5.08 -5.40 25.33
C ASN A 457 -4.44 -5.20 23.94
N ASN A 458 -3.29 -4.50 23.87
CA ASN A 458 -2.49 -4.49 22.65
C ASN A 458 -1.71 -5.80 22.51
N MET A 459 -1.35 -6.15 21.29
CA MET A 459 -0.79 -7.45 20.90
C MET A 459 0.56 -7.29 20.16
N PRO A 460 1.35 -8.36 20.06
CA PRO A 460 2.48 -8.45 19.12
C PRO A 460 2.08 -8.10 17.68
N ASP A 461 3.00 -7.51 16.91
CA ASP A 461 2.70 -7.10 15.52
C ASP A 461 2.72 -8.25 14.49
N ASN A 462 3.48 -9.31 14.76
CA ASN A 462 3.71 -10.42 13.84
C ASN A 462 4.26 -11.63 14.59
N PHE A 463 4.15 -12.83 14.01
CA PHE A 463 4.66 -14.08 14.57
C PHE A 463 4.98 -15.13 13.49
N GLY A 464 5.83 -16.08 13.87
CA GLY A 464 6.13 -17.29 13.11
C GLY A 464 5.83 -18.54 13.94
N LYS A 465 6.45 -19.68 13.62
CA LYS A 465 6.07 -20.97 14.23
C LYS A 465 6.45 -21.10 15.72
N GLY A 466 7.46 -20.36 16.16
CA GLY A 466 7.93 -20.35 17.56
C GLY A 466 8.43 -18.99 18.05
N TRP A 467 8.25 -17.93 17.26
CA TRP A 467 8.66 -16.57 17.59
C TRP A 467 7.51 -15.58 17.38
N TYR A 468 7.57 -14.46 18.09
CA TYR A 468 6.66 -13.32 17.93
C TYR A 468 7.45 -12.02 17.98
N SER A 469 6.89 -10.93 17.48
CA SER A 469 7.51 -9.61 17.59
C SER A 469 7.40 -9.08 19.02
N PRO A 470 8.53 -8.79 19.68
CA PRO A 470 8.57 -8.35 21.08
C PRO A 470 7.78 -7.08 21.39
N LEU A 471 7.53 -6.23 20.38
CA LEU A 471 6.94 -4.93 20.58
C LEU A 471 5.40 -5.01 20.60
N VAL A 472 4.85 -5.17 21.80
CA VAL A 472 3.41 -5.31 22.07
C VAL A 472 2.71 -3.94 22.09
N ARG A 473 2.33 -3.48 20.90
CA ARG A 473 1.71 -2.15 20.69
C ARG A 473 0.50 -2.13 19.76
N MET A 474 0.22 -3.23 19.08
CA MET A 474 -0.77 -3.25 18.02
C MET A 474 -2.18 -3.47 18.55
N VAL A 475 -3.15 -2.76 17.97
CA VAL A 475 -4.56 -2.82 18.37
C VAL A 475 -5.30 -3.75 17.43
N PHE A 476 -6.02 -4.75 17.97
CA PHE A 476 -6.72 -5.77 17.18
C PHE A 476 -8.25 -5.58 17.14
N VAL A 477 -8.76 -4.48 17.68
CA VAL A 477 -10.20 -4.28 17.88
C VAL A 477 -10.99 -4.15 16.57
N GLY A 478 -10.37 -3.60 15.52
CA GLY A 478 -11.01 -3.49 14.21
C GLY A 478 -11.24 -4.82 13.51
N ALA A 479 -10.62 -5.92 13.96
CA ALA A 479 -10.86 -7.26 13.45
C ALA A 479 -12.13 -7.92 14.01
N THR A 480 -12.73 -7.38 15.09
CA THR A 480 -13.85 -8.03 15.78
C THR A 480 -15.14 -8.06 14.95
N GLU A 481 -15.48 -6.94 14.29
CA GLU A 481 -16.63 -6.89 13.37
C GLU A 481 -16.40 -7.77 12.12
N PRO A 482 -15.25 -7.69 11.42
CA PRO A 482 -14.92 -8.62 10.34
C PRO A 482 -15.00 -10.10 10.72
N ALA A 483 -14.54 -10.47 11.91
CA ALA A 483 -14.65 -11.86 12.36
C ALA A 483 -16.10 -12.31 12.59
N TRP A 484 -16.99 -11.40 13.01
CA TRP A 484 -18.43 -11.64 13.06
C TRP A 484 -19.02 -11.82 11.65
N GLN A 485 -18.55 -11.04 10.66
CA GLN A 485 -18.97 -11.20 9.28
C GLN A 485 -18.63 -12.57 8.70
N GLN A 486 -17.47 -13.13 9.05
CA GLN A 486 -17.12 -14.50 8.66
C GLN A 486 -18.15 -15.53 9.16
N TYR A 487 -18.69 -15.36 10.37
CA TYR A 487 -19.77 -16.21 10.88
C TYR A 487 -21.11 -15.93 10.18
N ARG A 488 -21.49 -14.66 9.99
CA ARG A 488 -22.71 -14.31 9.24
C ARG A 488 -22.73 -14.98 7.87
N ARG A 489 -21.59 -15.03 7.18
CA ARG A 489 -21.43 -15.59 5.83
C ARG A 489 -21.11 -17.08 5.77
N SER A 490 -21.00 -17.76 6.92
CA SER A 490 -20.76 -19.21 6.97
C SER A 490 -21.83 -19.98 7.73
N GLY A 491 -22.46 -19.36 8.73
CA GLY A 491 -23.26 -20.06 9.73
C GLY A 491 -22.44 -21.03 10.60
N ASP A 492 -21.11 -21.04 10.49
CA ASP A 492 -20.24 -22.03 11.12
C ASP A 492 -20.08 -21.75 12.63
N LYS A 493 -20.83 -22.52 13.42
CA LYS A 493 -20.77 -22.44 14.88
C LYS A 493 -19.43 -22.88 15.45
N LYS A 494 -18.73 -23.82 14.83
CA LYS A 494 -17.40 -24.26 15.31
C LYS A 494 -16.40 -23.11 15.18
N TYR A 495 -16.37 -22.44 14.03
CA TYR A 495 -15.56 -21.24 13.87
C TYR A 495 -15.93 -20.17 14.91
N LEU A 496 -17.23 -19.90 15.10
CA LEU A 496 -17.69 -18.91 16.06
C LEU A 496 -17.25 -19.23 17.49
N GLU A 497 -17.40 -20.48 17.93
CA GLU A 497 -16.94 -20.96 19.25
C GLU A 497 -15.43 -20.76 19.43
N GLU A 498 -14.63 -21.07 18.41
CA GLU A 498 -13.18 -20.91 18.47
C GLU A 498 -12.74 -19.45 18.47
N VAL A 499 -13.25 -18.63 17.56
CA VAL A 499 -12.82 -17.24 17.43
C VAL A 499 -13.31 -16.41 18.63
N TYR A 500 -14.54 -16.62 19.08
CA TYR A 500 -15.05 -15.95 20.27
C TYR A 500 -14.32 -16.42 21.54
N GLY A 501 -14.26 -17.75 21.75
CA GLY A 501 -13.77 -18.33 22.99
C GLY A 501 -12.26 -18.31 23.17
N LYS A 502 -11.48 -18.33 22.08
CA LYS A 502 -10.00 -18.41 22.13
C LYS A 502 -9.30 -17.12 21.70
N VAL A 503 -9.97 -16.25 20.93
CA VAL A 503 -9.37 -14.98 20.48
C VAL A 503 -9.99 -13.82 21.26
N PHE A 504 -11.25 -13.46 20.99
CA PHE A 504 -11.76 -12.16 21.42
C PHE A 504 -12.21 -12.09 22.88
N LYS A 505 -12.90 -13.11 23.40
CA LYS A 505 -13.27 -13.16 24.82
C LYS A 505 -12.01 -13.05 25.70
N PRO A 506 -10.99 -13.94 25.60
CA PRO A 506 -9.80 -13.80 26.45
C PRO A 506 -8.99 -12.51 26.19
N LEU A 507 -9.07 -11.95 24.99
CA LEU A 507 -8.44 -10.66 24.70
C LEU A 507 -9.10 -9.49 25.45
N TYR A 508 -10.43 -9.43 25.52
CA TYR A 508 -11.17 -8.24 25.99
C TYR A 508 -12.01 -8.42 27.25
N TRP A 509 -12.11 -9.63 27.82
CA TRP A 509 -12.99 -9.92 28.97
C TRP A 509 -12.60 -9.17 30.26
N ASP A 510 -11.30 -8.88 30.42
CA ASP A 510 -10.82 -8.12 31.57
C ASP A 510 -11.39 -6.69 31.56
N GLY A 511 -11.51 -6.07 32.74
CA GLY A 511 -12.33 -4.86 33.01
C GLY A 511 -12.09 -3.56 32.22
N ASN A 512 -11.29 -3.58 31.15
CA ASN A 512 -11.12 -2.49 30.18
C ASN A 512 -11.96 -2.66 28.91
N GLY A 513 -12.45 -3.87 28.61
CA GLY A 513 -13.21 -4.15 27.38
C GLY A 513 -12.38 -4.02 26.10
N PRO A 514 -13.05 -3.93 24.93
CA PRO A 514 -12.42 -3.64 23.64
C PRO A 514 -11.50 -2.40 23.66
N THR A 515 -10.31 -2.51 23.07
CA THR A 515 -9.31 -1.42 23.04
C THR A 515 -9.86 -0.21 22.29
N LYS A 516 -9.69 1.00 22.83
CA LYS A 516 -10.10 2.25 22.18
C LYS A 516 -9.39 2.44 20.83
N SER A 517 -10.15 2.67 19.76
CA SER A 517 -9.63 2.87 18.40
C SER A 517 -10.64 3.65 17.56
N PHE A 518 -10.65 4.98 17.73
CA PHE A 518 -11.42 5.90 16.87
C PHE A 518 -12.92 5.56 16.68
N GLY A 519 -13.54 4.79 17.59
CA GLY A 519 -14.96 4.42 17.51
C GLY A 519 -15.22 2.99 17.04
N THR A 520 -14.22 2.27 16.52
CA THR A 520 -14.37 0.84 16.17
C THR A 520 -14.53 -0.02 17.42
N GLU A 521 -14.13 0.47 18.61
CA GLU A 521 -14.41 -0.20 19.89
C GLU A 521 -15.92 -0.34 20.17
N VAL A 522 -16.74 0.59 19.67
CA VAL A 522 -18.21 0.52 19.81
C VAL A 522 -18.75 -0.60 18.93
N ASN A 523 -18.28 -0.68 17.68
CA ASN A 523 -18.65 -1.76 16.76
C ASN A 523 -18.24 -3.12 17.32
N ALA A 524 -17.05 -3.21 17.93
CA ALA A 524 -16.58 -4.43 18.58
C ALA A 524 -17.48 -4.87 19.74
N VAL A 525 -18.01 -3.97 20.56
CA VAL A 525 -18.98 -4.32 21.61
C VAL A 525 -20.24 -4.94 21.01
N ASP A 526 -20.76 -4.36 19.93
CA ASP A 526 -21.96 -4.86 19.27
C ASP A 526 -21.69 -6.23 18.62
N ALA A 527 -20.55 -6.40 17.96
CA ALA A 527 -20.12 -7.69 17.39
C ALA A 527 -19.91 -8.77 18.48
N LEU A 528 -19.26 -8.47 19.60
CA LEU A 528 -19.07 -9.41 20.70
C LEU A 528 -20.40 -9.82 21.34
N SER A 529 -21.33 -8.88 21.46
CA SER A 529 -22.69 -9.15 21.95
C SER A 529 -23.43 -10.08 20.98
N ASN A 530 -23.28 -9.87 19.68
CA ASN A 530 -23.88 -10.73 18.66
C ASN A 530 -23.26 -12.14 18.66
N MET A 531 -21.93 -12.25 18.77
CA MET A 531 -21.23 -13.52 18.91
C MET A 531 -21.73 -14.30 20.15
N ALA A 532 -21.76 -13.64 21.31
CA ALA A 532 -22.27 -14.24 22.55
C ALA A 532 -23.74 -14.67 22.43
N SER A 533 -24.58 -13.83 21.83
CA SER A 533 -26.00 -14.14 21.63
C SER A 533 -26.19 -15.35 20.70
N ALA A 534 -25.43 -15.45 19.61
CA ALA A 534 -25.46 -16.58 18.68
C ALA A 534 -24.99 -17.90 19.32
N LEU A 535 -24.13 -17.82 20.34
CA LEU A 535 -23.69 -18.95 21.17
C LEU A 535 -24.63 -19.25 22.36
N GLY A 536 -25.63 -18.40 22.62
CA GLY A 536 -26.54 -18.56 23.76
C GLY A 536 -25.98 -18.11 25.11
N GLU A 537 -24.89 -17.34 25.13
CA GLU A 537 -24.17 -16.89 26.31
C GLU A 537 -24.76 -15.57 26.86
N THR A 538 -25.93 -15.63 27.51
CA THR A 538 -26.67 -14.41 27.91
C THR A 538 -25.92 -13.52 28.90
N SER A 539 -25.13 -14.09 29.82
CA SER A 539 -24.31 -13.30 30.76
C SER A 539 -23.20 -12.52 30.07
N ASP A 540 -22.66 -13.07 28.98
CA ASP A 540 -21.62 -12.41 28.21
C ASP A 540 -22.20 -11.21 27.45
N VAL A 541 -23.42 -11.33 26.92
CA VAL A 541 -24.13 -10.19 26.29
C VAL A 541 -24.28 -9.03 27.27
N GLU A 542 -24.73 -9.30 28.49
CA GLU A 542 -24.85 -8.29 29.54
C GLU A 542 -23.50 -7.65 29.88
N HIS A 543 -22.43 -8.45 29.95
CA HIS A 543 -21.07 -7.98 30.19
C HIS A 543 -20.60 -7.02 29.09
N TRP A 544 -20.74 -7.38 27.81
CA TRP A 544 -20.29 -6.53 26.71
C TRP A 544 -21.10 -5.23 26.62
N GLN A 545 -22.43 -5.32 26.71
CA GLN A 545 -23.30 -4.16 26.63
C GLN A 545 -23.10 -3.17 27.78
N ALA A 546 -22.55 -3.60 28.93
CA ALA A 546 -22.20 -2.70 30.02
C ALA A 546 -21.11 -1.66 29.65
N PHE A 547 -20.21 -1.96 28.70
CA PHE A 547 -19.18 -1.01 28.24
C PHE A 547 -19.74 0.05 27.28
N ARG A 548 -20.79 -0.29 26.52
CA ARG A 548 -21.28 0.50 25.39
C ARG A 548 -21.58 1.98 25.74
N PRO A 549 -22.31 2.31 26.83
CA PRO A 549 -22.68 3.70 27.10
C PRO A 549 -21.46 4.62 27.32
N GLN A 550 -20.46 4.14 28.04
CA GLN A 550 -19.25 4.92 28.33
C GLN A 550 -18.37 5.05 27.09
N MET A 551 -18.29 4.01 26.23
CA MET A 551 -17.56 4.09 24.97
C MET A 551 -18.20 5.07 23.99
N VAL A 552 -19.52 5.02 23.80
CA VAL A 552 -20.25 6.00 22.98
C VAL A 552 -20.06 7.42 23.50
N LYS A 553 -20.10 7.62 24.82
CA LYS A 553 -19.84 8.93 25.44
C LYS A 553 -18.41 9.40 25.16
N SER A 554 -17.42 8.52 25.29
CA SER A 554 -16.01 8.80 25.01
C SER A 554 -15.77 9.16 23.54
N PHE A 555 -16.40 8.42 22.62
CA PHE A 555 -16.38 8.67 21.18
C PHE A 555 -16.93 10.07 20.87
N LYS A 556 -18.16 10.37 21.31
CA LYS A 556 -18.80 11.67 21.07
C LYS A 556 -18.03 12.85 21.67
N HIS A 557 -17.26 12.63 22.73
CA HIS A 557 -16.42 13.67 23.33
C HIS A 557 -15.22 14.07 22.46
N GLN A 558 -14.84 13.28 21.46
CA GLN A 558 -13.78 13.63 20.51
C GLN A 558 -14.26 14.53 19.36
N TRP A 559 -15.57 14.59 19.12
CA TRP A 559 -16.15 15.39 18.04
C TRP A 559 -15.96 16.89 18.27
N SER A 560 -15.63 17.62 17.20
CA SER A 560 -15.27 19.04 17.25
C SER A 560 -14.24 19.36 18.35
N GLY A 561 -13.31 18.44 18.61
CA GLY A 561 -12.39 18.56 19.74
C GLY A 561 -11.38 19.69 19.52
N ARG A 562 -10.64 19.61 18.41
CA ARG A 562 -9.67 20.63 17.99
C ARG A 562 -10.15 21.49 16.82
N TRP A 563 -10.70 20.87 15.79
CA TRP A 563 -11.27 21.56 14.62
C TRP A 563 -12.77 21.34 14.62
N ASP A 564 -13.55 22.39 14.36
CA ASP A 564 -15.00 22.28 14.30
C ASP A 564 -15.44 21.42 13.11
N GLY A 565 -16.37 20.51 13.30
CA GLY A 565 -16.80 19.59 12.23
C GLY A 565 -15.85 18.43 11.94
N PHE A 566 -14.79 18.24 12.76
CA PHE A 566 -13.83 17.15 12.60
C PHE A 566 -13.75 16.25 13.84
N TYR A 567 -13.65 14.94 13.62
CA TYR A 567 -13.39 13.98 14.70
C TYR A 567 -11.93 14.04 15.14
N GLY A 568 -11.67 14.42 16.39
CA GLY A 568 -10.32 14.45 16.92
C GLY A 568 -10.25 15.27 18.19
N GLY A 569 -9.81 14.64 19.29
CA GLY A 569 -9.68 15.32 20.58
C GLY A 569 -8.72 16.52 20.53
N ARG A 570 -8.81 17.40 21.53
CA ARG A 570 -8.00 18.64 21.61
C ARG A 570 -6.48 18.45 21.49
N GLY A 571 -5.98 17.29 21.90
CA GLY A 571 -4.54 16.96 21.85
C GLY A 571 -4.09 16.32 20.53
N VAL A 572 -4.97 16.12 19.56
CA VAL A 572 -4.59 15.55 18.26
C VAL A 572 -3.79 16.61 17.47
N PRO A 573 -2.55 16.32 17.04
CA PRO A 573 -1.66 17.32 16.45
C PRO A 573 -2.02 17.67 15.00
N TRP A 574 -2.56 16.72 14.23
CA TRP A 574 -2.89 16.93 12.81
C TRP A 574 -4.17 16.22 12.39
N LYS A 575 -4.70 16.59 11.23
CA LYS A 575 -5.77 15.86 10.55
C LYS A 575 -5.18 14.59 9.93
N ASP A 576 -5.32 13.49 10.65
CA ASP A 576 -4.83 12.15 10.27
C ASP A 576 -5.95 11.30 9.67
N ILE A 577 -5.64 10.46 8.70
CA ILE A 577 -6.57 9.48 8.13
C ILE A 577 -7.13 8.54 9.22
N TRP A 578 -6.39 8.27 10.29
CA TRP A 578 -6.90 7.47 11.41
C TRP A 578 -8.14 8.09 12.05
N ALA A 579 -8.27 9.41 12.05
CA ALA A 579 -9.49 10.08 12.50
C ALA A 579 -10.68 9.82 11.58
N LEU A 580 -10.45 9.61 10.27
CA LEU A 580 -11.50 9.28 9.32
C LEU A 580 -12.10 7.90 9.57
N SER A 581 -11.37 6.97 10.21
CA SER A 581 -11.93 5.66 10.59
C SER A 581 -13.10 5.78 11.59
N ALA A 582 -13.27 6.94 12.24
CA ALA A 582 -14.46 7.25 13.04
C ALA A 582 -15.76 7.23 12.24
N LEU A 583 -15.70 7.46 10.92
CA LEU A 583 -16.83 7.31 10.00
C LEU A 583 -17.35 5.86 9.95
N GLN A 584 -16.55 4.85 10.32
CA GLN A 584 -17.02 3.47 10.39
C GLN A 584 -17.86 3.18 11.64
N SER A 585 -17.78 4.05 12.66
CA SER A 585 -18.43 3.79 13.94
C SER A 585 -19.95 3.88 13.82
N VAL A 586 -20.65 2.87 14.36
CA VAL A 586 -22.11 2.90 14.50
C VAL A 586 -22.61 4.00 15.46
N ALA A 587 -21.70 4.64 16.20
CA ALA A 587 -22.01 5.77 17.07
C ALA A 587 -21.91 7.14 16.37
N MET A 588 -21.41 7.19 15.13
CA MET A 588 -21.29 8.40 14.33
C MET A 588 -22.67 8.86 13.84
N PRO A 589 -23.14 10.07 14.19
CA PRO A 589 -24.33 10.66 13.58
C PRO A 589 -24.10 10.94 12.09
N LYS A 590 -25.13 10.72 11.26
CA LYS A 590 -25.03 10.91 9.81
C LYS A 590 -24.68 12.35 9.44
N GLU A 591 -25.22 13.34 10.15
CA GLU A 591 -24.94 14.76 9.89
C GLU A 591 -23.48 15.12 10.20
N TRP A 592 -22.87 14.46 11.19
CA TRP A 592 -21.43 14.63 11.48
C TRP A 592 -20.58 13.96 10.40
N GLY A 593 -21.01 12.79 9.92
CA GLY A 593 -20.36 12.10 8.80
C GLY A 593 -20.37 12.95 7.53
N GLU A 594 -21.52 13.51 7.16
CA GLU A 594 -21.69 14.42 6.03
C GLU A 594 -20.78 15.65 6.16
N GLN A 595 -20.83 16.35 7.30
CA GLN A 595 -19.98 17.52 7.53
C GLN A 595 -18.48 17.19 7.40
N MET A 596 -18.05 16.09 8.00
CA MET A 596 -16.64 15.68 7.96
C MET A 596 -16.19 15.30 6.54
N VAL A 597 -17.07 14.69 5.74
CA VAL A 597 -16.77 14.35 4.35
C VAL A 597 -16.70 15.60 3.47
N GLU A 598 -17.70 16.47 3.54
CA GLU A 598 -17.77 17.66 2.70
C GLU A 598 -16.67 18.68 3.03
N GLU A 599 -16.41 18.95 4.31
CA GLU A 599 -15.46 20.00 4.71
C GLU A 599 -14.00 19.53 4.79
N TYR A 600 -13.77 18.25 5.11
CA TYR A 600 -12.41 17.77 5.40
C TYR A 600 -11.93 16.68 4.45
N ILE A 601 -12.80 15.92 3.80
CA ILE A 601 -12.35 14.92 2.82
C ILE A 601 -12.34 15.51 1.42
N LEU A 602 -13.45 16.10 0.97
CA LEU A 602 -13.62 16.58 -0.40
C LEU A 602 -12.99 17.96 -0.69
N ASP A 603 -12.17 18.50 0.21
CA ASP A 603 -11.36 19.70 -0.04
C ASP A 603 -9.95 19.28 -0.52
N THR A 604 -9.56 19.64 -1.75
CA THR A 604 -8.23 19.27 -2.29
C THR A 604 -7.09 20.17 -1.80
N ASP A 605 -7.42 21.31 -1.21
CA ASP A 605 -6.45 22.25 -0.67
C ASP A 605 -6.13 22.05 0.81
N LYS A 606 -7.12 21.62 1.59
CA LYS A 606 -7.03 21.47 3.05
C LYS A 606 -7.50 20.13 3.56
N GLY A 607 -8.02 19.27 2.69
CA GLY A 607 -8.62 18.00 3.04
C GLY A 607 -7.82 16.81 2.55
N PHE A 608 -8.49 15.66 2.41
CA PHE A 608 -7.82 14.39 2.16
C PHE A 608 -7.89 13.88 0.72
N ALA A 609 -8.86 14.32 -0.08
CA ALA A 609 -9.01 13.87 -1.46
C ALA A 609 -7.76 14.20 -2.30
N SER A 610 -7.31 13.23 -3.10
CA SER A 610 -6.10 13.38 -3.91
C SER A 610 -6.09 12.47 -5.13
N PRO A 611 -5.10 12.63 -6.03
CA PRO A 611 -4.82 11.71 -7.13
C PRO A 611 -4.64 10.22 -6.75
N VAL A 612 -4.45 9.92 -5.46
CA VAL A 612 -4.26 8.56 -4.95
C VAL A 612 -5.44 8.08 -4.10
N GLY A 613 -6.58 8.78 -4.15
CA GLY A 613 -7.76 8.49 -3.33
C GLY A 613 -7.80 9.40 -2.10
N VAL A 614 -7.32 8.88 -0.96
CA VAL A 614 -7.36 9.58 0.34
C VAL A 614 -5.94 9.66 0.91
N ASN A 615 -5.47 10.87 1.18
CA ASN A 615 -4.17 11.07 1.80
C ASN A 615 -4.15 10.56 3.26
N THR A 616 -2.99 10.14 3.77
CA THR A 616 -2.83 9.79 5.19
C THR A 616 -2.89 11.00 6.12
N ARG A 617 -2.56 12.18 5.58
CA ARG A 617 -2.62 13.49 6.23
C ARG A 617 -3.34 14.44 5.29
N ALA A 618 -4.16 15.32 5.83
CA ALA A 618 -4.81 16.35 5.02
C ALA A 618 -3.76 17.23 4.30
N ALA A 619 -4.12 17.83 3.18
CA ALA A 619 -3.20 18.58 2.32
C ALA A 619 -2.59 19.82 3.00
N ASP A 620 -3.23 20.35 4.04
CA ASP A 620 -2.72 21.44 4.89
C ASP A 620 -2.04 20.93 6.18
N SER A 621 -1.88 19.62 6.32
CA SER A 621 -1.17 18.98 7.42
C SER A 621 0.19 18.44 6.95
N PRO A 622 1.19 18.38 7.84
CA PRO A 622 2.50 17.83 7.54
C PRO A 622 2.46 16.43 6.96
N PRO A 623 3.35 16.10 6.00
CA PRO A 623 3.41 14.78 5.40
C PRO A 623 3.82 13.71 6.43
N ASN A 624 3.31 12.50 6.26
CA ASN A 624 3.65 11.35 7.10
C ASN A 624 4.79 10.52 6.50
N GLY A 625 6.00 11.10 6.44
CA GLY A 625 7.14 10.47 5.78
C GLY A 625 6.83 10.15 4.30
N ILE A 626 7.17 8.94 3.84
CA ILE A 626 6.85 8.48 2.47
C ILE A 626 5.37 8.09 2.29
N PHE A 627 4.59 7.97 3.36
CA PHE A 627 3.19 7.54 3.27
C PHE A 627 2.28 8.73 2.97
N ARG A 628 2.31 9.28 1.75
CA ARG A 628 1.24 10.20 1.34
C ARG A 628 -0.09 9.48 1.29
N CYS A 629 -0.09 8.22 0.83
CA CYS A 629 -1.24 7.33 0.82
C CYS A 629 -0.79 5.88 1.06
N SER A 630 -1.63 5.09 1.73
CA SER A 630 -1.56 3.62 1.71
C SER A 630 -2.96 3.05 1.53
N THR A 631 -3.08 1.92 0.84
CA THR A 631 -4.37 1.32 0.45
C THR A 631 -5.21 0.93 1.66
N ILE A 632 -4.59 0.29 2.66
CA ILE A 632 -5.31 -0.16 3.86
C ILE A 632 -5.89 0.99 4.69
N SER A 633 -5.19 2.13 4.77
CA SER A 633 -5.70 3.30 5.50
C SER A 633 -6.80 4.01 4.71
N THR A 634 -6.64 4.08 3.38
CA THR A 634 -7.64 4.60 2.44
C THR A 634 -8.95 3.83 2.51
N TRP A 635 -8.90 2.49 2.53
CA TRP A 635 -10.08 1.63 2.64
C TRP A 635 -10.93 1.96 3.88
N LEU A 636 -10.34 2.15 5.06
CA LEU A 636 -11.09 2.44 6.29
C LEU A 636 -11.90 3.74 6.18
N ALA A 637 -11.32 4.76 5.53
CA ALA A 637 -12.01 6.01 5.27
C ALA A 637 -13.14 5.80 4.25
N ILE A 638 -12.88 5.10 3.13
CA ILE A 638 -13.87 4.81 2.08
C ILE A 638 -15.07 4.04 2.64
N ASP A 639 -14.82 2.96 3.37
CA ASP A 639 -15.88 2.17 4.03
C ASP A 639 -16.71 3.05 4.97
N GLY A 640 -16.03 3.93 5.73
CA GLY A 640 -16.69 4.93 6.55
C GLY A 640 -17.60 5.88 5.76
N MET A 641 -17.16 6.40 4.61
CA MET A 641 -17.96 7.30 3.78
C MET A 641 -19.27 6.65 3.34
N PHE A 642 -19.20 5.41 2.86
CA PHE A 642 -20.41 4.67 2.48
C PHE A 642 -21.31 4.39 3.68
N ARG A 643 -20.75 3.99 4.83
CA ARG A 643 -21.51 3.82 6.09
C ARG A 643 -22.19 5.10 6.58
N GLN A 644 -21.75 6.28 6.14
CA GLN A 644 -22.36 7.57 6.46
C GLN A 644 -23.25 8.16 5.34
N ASP A 645 -23.68 7.32 4.39
CA ASP A 645 -24.53 7.71 3.25
C ASP A 645 -23.86 8.73 2.31
N GLN A 646 -22.53 8.79 2.30
CA GLN A 646 -21.73 9.68 1.45
C GLN A 646 -21.20 8.93 0.22
N ALA A 647 -22.12 8.32 -0.55
CA ALA A 647 -21.80 7.44 -1.67
C ALA A 647 -20.94 8.11 -2.75
N TYR A 648 -21.20 9.39 -3.09
CA TYR A 648 -20.40 10.14 -4.05
C TYR A 648 -18.91 10.17 -3.67
N ALA A 649 -18.60 10.50 -2.41
CA ALA A 649 -17.22 10.55 -1.93
C ALA A 649 -16.56 9.16 -1.91
N GLY A 650 -17.31 8.14 -1.48
CA GLY A 650 -16.84 6.74 -1.49
C GLY A 650 -16.52 6.23 -2.90
N ILE A 651 -17.39 6.47 -3.87
CA ILE A 651 -17.17 6.11 -5.28
C ILE A 651 -15.95 6.84 -5.83
N LEU A 652 -15.91 8.17 -5.67
CA LEU A 652 -14.84 9.03 -6.16
C LEU A 652 -13.46 8.55 -5.69
N THR A 653 -13.31 8.37 -4.37
CA THR A 653 -12.04 7.99 -3.76
C THR A 653 -11.65 6.56 -4.09
N THR A 654 -12.61 5.65 -4.25
CA THR A 654 -12.36 4.28 -4.75
C THR A 654 -11.80 4.32 -6.17
N LEU A 655 -12.43 5.08 -7.09
CA LEU A 655 -11.98 5.16 -8.49
C LEU A 655 -10.63 5.88 -8.63
N ASN A 656 -10.39 6.94 -7.86
CA ASN A 656 -9.09 7.62 -7.86
C ASN A 656 -7.97 6.68 -7.38
N HIS A 657 -8.24 5.85 -6.38
CA HIS A 657 -7.28 4.85 -5.91
C HIS A 657 -7.05 3.73 -6.95
N THR A 658 -8.11 3.23 -7.61
CA THR A 658 -7.98 2.29 -8.75
C THR A 658 -7.13 2.89 -9.88
N ASN A 659 -7.34 4.16 -10.23
CA ASN A 659 -6.54 4.84 -11.24
C ASN A 659 -5.07 4.99 -10.83
N ALA A 660 -4.80 5.27 -9.55
CA ALA A 660 -3.44 5.37 -9.03
C ALA A 660 -2.66 4.06 -9.12
N MET A 661 -3.32 2.91 -8.94
CA MET A 661 -2.71 1.58 -9.12
C MET A 661 -2.25 1.32 -10.55
N HIS A 662 -2.83 2.01 -11.55
CA HIS A 662 -2.48 1.83 -12.97
C HIS A 662 -1.58 2.94 -13.53
N ARG A 663 -1.54 4.10 -12.88
CA ARG A 663 -1.06 5.37 -13.45
C ARG A 663 0.35 5.30 -14.04
N GLU A 664 1.27 4.60 -13.39
CA GLU A 664 2.69 4.62 -13.76
C GLU A 664 3.06 3.63 -14.87
N TRP A 665 2.38 2.48 -14.95
CA TRP A 665 2.77 1.37 -15.83
C TRP A 665 1.66 0.89 -16.78
N GLY A 666 0.43 1.41 -16.64
CA GLY A 666 -0.71 1.00 -17.45
C GLY A 666 -1.30 -0.37 -17.09
N TYR A 667 -0.88 -0.95 -15.96
CA TYR A 667 -1.41 -2.18 -15.37
C TYR A 667 -1.42 -2.05 -13.83
N PRO A 668 -2.21 -2.84 -13.09
CA PRO A 668 -2.36 -2.64 -11.65
C PRO A 668 -1.09 -3.03 -10.88
N VAL A 669 -0.74 -2.19 -9.90
CA VAL A 669 0.31 -2.43 -8.93
C VAL A 669 -0.21 -2.28 -7.50
N ALA A 670 0.46 -2.93 -6.55
CA ALA A 670 0.13 -2.89 -5.13
C ALA A 670 1.37 -2.48 -4.31
N PRO A 671 1.74 -1.19 -4.26
CA PRO A 671 2.92 -0.72 -3.55
C PRO A 671 2.74 -0.71 -2.03
N GLU A 672 3.82 -0.47 -1.29
CA GLU A 672 3.71 -0.20 0.15
C GLU A 672 2.99 1.15 0.37
N ALA A 673 3.35 2.15 -0.43
CA ALA A 673 2.77 3.48 -0.32
C ALA A 673 2.79 4.22 -1.64
N TRP A 674 2.10 5.35 -1.68
CA TRP A 674 2.42 6.44 -2.59
C TRP A 674 3.05 7.60 -1.83
N GLU A 675 4.06 8.22 -2.44
CA GLU A 675 4.79 9.37 -1.89
C GLU A 675 4.09 10.70 -2.16
N GLU A 676 4.68 11.81 -1.70
CA GLU A 676 4.14 13.16 -1.86
C GLU A 676 3.95 13.56 -3.33
N ASN A 677 4.80 13.05 -4.23
CA ASN A 677 4.68 13.22 -5.67
C ASN A 677 3.66 12.26 -6.32
N HIS A 678 2.91 11.51 -5.50
CA HIS A 678 1.95 10.48 -5.89
C HIS A 678 2.54 9.32 -6.71
N LYS A 679 3.83 9.02 -6.57
CA LYS A 679 4.46 7.81 -7.14
C LYS A 679 4.50 6.68 -6.13
N ALA A 680 4.40 5.46 -6.62
CA ALA A 680 4.47 4.24 -5.84
C ALA A 680 5.86 4.00 -5.24
N TRP A 681 5.89 3.56 -3.98
CA TRP A 681 7.10 3.27 -3.20
C TRP A 681 7.00 1.92 -2.49
N GLY A 682 8.13 1.20 -2.37
CA GLY A 682 8.20 -0.14 -1.81
C GLY A 682 7.56 -1.19 -2.72
N SER A 683 7.77 -2.49 -2.41
CA SER A 683 7.34 -3.68 -3.21
C SER A 683 6.00 -3.48 -3.91
N ARG A 684 5.91 -3.66 -5.25
CA ARG A 684 4.64 -3.56 -6.00
C ARG A 684 3.71 -4.76 -5.81
N TYR A 685 4.10 -5.67 -4.91
CA TYR A 685 3.39 -6.89 -4.50
C TYR A 685 3.06 -6.84 -3.01
N TYR A 686 2.55 -5.73 -2.48
CA TYR A 686 2.12 -5.63 -1.08
C TYR A 686 0.68 -6.10 -0.90
N ASN A 687 0.49 -7.18 -0.14
CA ASN A 687 -0.81 -7.82 -0.04
C ASN A 687 -1.84 -7.05 0.79
N TRP A 688 -1.42 -6.09 1.62
CA TRP A 688 -2.38 -5.28 2.38
C TRP A 688 -3.28 -4.42 1.46
N ASP A 689 -2.95 -4.32 0.17
CA ASP A 689 -3.74 -3.64 -0.84
C ASP A 689 -4.99 -4.44 -1.21
N LEU A 690 -5.07 -5.71 -0.81
CA LEU A 690 -6.30 -6.50 -0.84
C LEU A 690 -7.49 -5.75 -0.22
N ALA A 691 -7.24 -4.84 0.74
CA ALA A 691 -8.28 -3.98 1.31
C ALA A 691 -9.11 -3.25 0.25
N HIS A 692 -8.55 -2.93 -0.93
CA HIS A 692 -9.25 -2.25 -2.03
C HIS A 692 -10.30 -3.12 -2.74
N VAL A 693 -10.27 -4.45 -2.58
CA VAL A 693 -11.36 -5.30 -3.09
C VAL A 693 -12.66 -5.10 -2.30
N LEU A 694 -12.59 -4.62 -1.05
CA LEU A 694 -13.73 -4.51 -0.16
C LEU A 694 -14.71 -3.43 -0.61
N PRO A 695 -14.31 -2.18 -0.95
CA PRO A 695 -15.21 -1.22 -1.55
C PRO A 695 -15.84 -1.71 -2.85
N THR A 696 -15.10 -2.48 -3.64
CA THR A 696 -15.60 -3.06 -4.90
C THR A 696 -16.73 -4.05 -4.64
N ILE A 697 -16.55 -4.99 -3.71
CA ILE A 697 -17.55 -6.03 -3.39
C ILE A 697 -18.73 -5.46 -2.58
N GLU A 698 -18.43 -4.77 -1.48
CA GLU A 698 -19.43 -4.42 -0.47
C GLU A 698 -20.25 -3.19 -0.85
N TRP A 699 -19.66 -2.26 -1.61
CA TRP A 699 -20.27 -0.98 -1.91
C TRP A 699 -20.60 -0.80 -3.39
N LEU A 700 -19.61 -0.87 -4.29
CA LEU A 700 -19.87 -0.69 -5.73
C LEU A 700 -20.79 -1.80 -6.26
N ALA A 701 -20.41 -3.07 -6.09
CA ALA A 701 -21.28 -4.20 -6.38
C ALA A 701 -22.43 -4.34 -5.37
N GLY A 702 -22.27 -3.81 -4.15
CA GLY A 702 -23.36 -3.71 -3.18
C GLY A 702 -23.80 -5.04 -2.61
N LEU A 703 -22.87 -5.98 -2.41
CA LEU A 703 -23.17 -7.35 -1.99
C LEU A 703 -23.20 -7.44 -0.45
N ASP A 704 -24.22 -8.09 0.12
CA ASP A 704 -24.21 -8.61 1.50
C ASP A 704 -25.07 -9.86 1.63
N TYR A 705 -24.71 -10.77 2.54
CA TYR A 705 -25.56 -11.91 2.88
C TYR A 705 -25.32 -12.42 4.30
N SER A 706 -26.33 -13.10 4.84
CA SER A 706 -26.30 -13.71 6.16
C SER A 706 -27.00 -15.08 6.13
N ILE A 707 -26.22 -16.13 6.38
CA ILE A 707 -26.70 -17.51 6.53
C ILE A 707 -27.60 -17.62 7.77
N PRO A 708 -27.23 -17.11 8.98
CA PRO A 708 -28.12 -17.16 10.13
C PRO A 708 -29.44 -16.42 9.93
N ASP A 709 -29.41 -15.25 9.29
CA ASP A 709 -30.62 -14.44 9.06
C ASP A 709 -31.40 -14.87 7.81
N GLN A 710 -30.83 -15.79 7.01
CA GLN A 710 -31.41 -16.31 5.76
C GLN A 710 -31.76 -15.19 4.76
N GLN A 711 -30.81 -14.28 4.53
CA GLN A 711 -31.00 -13.09 3.70
C GLN A 711 -29.81 -12.85 2.77
N PHE A 712 -30.11 -12.50 1.51
CA PHE A 712 -29.17 -11.94 0.53
C PHE A 712 -29.60 -10.53 0.15
N THR A 713 -28.64 -9.62 -0.01
CA THR A 713 -28.85 -8.20 -0.31
C THR A 713 -28.00 -7.80 -1.51
N PHE A 714 -28.63 -7.12 -2.47
CA PHE A 714 -27.99 -6.48 -3.61
C PHE A 714 -28.34 -4.98 -3.62
N ALA A 715 -27.39 -4.14 -3.23
CA ALA A 715 -27.53 -2.70 -3.06
C ALA A 715 -26.41 -1.94 -3.82
N PRO A 716 -26.34 -2.07 -5.15
CA PRO A 716 -25.21 -1.58 -5.93
C PRO A 716 -25.14 -0.05 -5.93
N HIS A 717 -23.91 0.46 -5.82
CA HIS A 717 -23.55 1.86 -6.01
C HIS A 717 -22.85 2.02 -7.36
N LEU A 718 -23.61 1.94 -8.44
CA LEU A 718 -23.08 2.01 -9.81
C LEU A 718 -22.45 3.39 -10.07
N PRO A 719 -21.13 3.48 -10.31
CA PRO A 719 -20.48 4.74 -10.64
C PRO A 719 -21.05 5.37 -11.92
N SER A 720 -21.12 6.69 -12.00
CA SER A 720 -21.65 7.42 -13.17
C SER A 720 -20.86 7.16 -14.46
N THR A 721 -19.60 6.75 -14.34
CA THR A 721 -18.74 6.37 -15.46
C THR A 721 -18.94 4.94 -15.95
N TRP A 722 -19.75 4.14 -15.26
CA TRP A 722 -19.94 2.72 -15.58
C TRP A 722 -21.36 2.42 -16.06
N ASP A 723 -21.49 1.59 -17.09
CA ASP A 723 -22.78 1.20 -17.68
C ASP A 723 -23.44 0.03 -16.95
N TYR A 724 -22.64 -0.86 -16.35
CA TYR A 724 -23.16 -2.01 -15.61
C TYR A 724 -22.18 -2.48 -14.54
N ILE A 725 -22.73 -3.23 -13.57
CA ILE A 725 -21.98 -4.12 -12.68
C ILE A 725 -22.64 -5.50 -12.72
N GLU A 726 -21.83 -6.54 -12.77
CA GLU A 726 -22.26 -7.93 -12.71
C GLU A 726 -21.38 -8.72 -11.74
N ALA A 727 -22.02 -9.52 -10.90
CA ALA A 727 -21.31 -10.38 -9.95
C ALA A 727 -22.00 -11.72 -9.75
N TYR A 728 -21.20 -12.75 -9.47
CA TYR A 728 -21.69 -14.03 -8.95
C TYR A 728 -21.08 -14.24 -7.57
N THR A 729 -21.92 -14.31 -6.55
CA THR A 729 -21.47 -14.44 -5.16
C THR A 729 -21.55 -15.90 -4.71
N PRO A 730 -20.44 -16.51 -4.24
CA PRO A 730 -20.48 -17.86 -3.71
C PRO A 730 -21.14 -17.87 -2.33
N VAL A 731 -22.28 -18.56 -2.22
CA VAL A 731 -23.01 -18.79 -0.98
C VAL A 731 -22.95 -20.28 -0.66
N VAL A 732 -22.17 -20.64 0.36
CA VAL A 732 -21.97 -22.04 0.76
C VAL A 732 -23.04 -22.47 1.75
N ILE A 733 -23.84 -23.47 1.38
CA ILE A 733 -24.88 -24.06 2.22
C ILE A 733 -24.63 -25.57 2.30
N GLU A 734 -24.54 -26.10 3.51
CA GLU A 734 -24.31 -27.54 3.75
C GLU A 734 -23.06 -28.11 3.05
N GLY A 735 -22.06 -27.25 2.78
CA GLY A 735 -20.82 -27.62 2.11
C GLY A 735 -20.85 -27.52 0.59
N GLU A 736 -21.98 -27.14 -0.01
CA GLU A 736 -22.12 -26.92 -1.46
C GLU A 736 -22.15 -25.42 -1.78
N THR A 737 -21.37 -25.01 -2.78
CA THR A 737 -21.36 -23.63 -3.27
C THR A 737 -22.54 -23.40 -4.20
N GLN A 738 -23.41 -22.45 -3.86
CA GLN A 738 -24.50 -21.95 -4.71
C GLN A 738 -24.17 -20.52 -5.14
N TRP A 739 -24.24 -20.23 -6.43
CA TRP A 739 -23.84 -18.94 -6.99
C TRP A 739 -25.05 -18.04 -7.19
N VAL A 740 -25.07 -16.91 -6.48
CA VAL A 740 -26.11 -15.89 -6.64
C VAL A 740 -25.66 -14.90 -7.72
N HIS A 741 -26.38 -14.87 -8.84
CA HIS A 741 -26.10 -13.93 -9.93
C HIS A 741 -26.78 -12.60 -9.66
N THR A 742 -26.00 -11.52 -9.71
CA THR A 742 -26.48 -10.15 -9.53
C THR A 742 -26.01 -9.29 -10.69
N ARG A 743 -26.88 -8.39 -11.15
CA ARG A 743 -26.54 -7.45 -12.21
C ARG A 743 -27.32 -6.15 -12.05
N VAL A 744 -26.66 -5.03 -12.25
CA VAL A 744 -27.31 -3.73 -12.45
C VAL A 744 -26.88 -3.15 -13.78
N ASP A 745 -27.86 -2.70 -14.58
CA ASP A 745 -27.64 -2.02 -15.85
C ASP A 745 -28.15 -0.58 -15.76
N ARG A 746 -27.39 0.38 -16.31
CA ARG A 746 -27.85 1.74 -16.58
C ARG A 746 -28.29 1.86 -18.03
N ILE A 747 -29.47 2.43 -18.24
CA ILE A 747 -30.05 2.67 -19.56
C ILE A 747 -30.44 4.15 -19.66
N PHE A 748 -30.00 4.83 -20.71
CA PHE A 748 -30.36 6.22 -20.98
C PHE A 748 -31.54 6.30 -21.96
N GLU A 749 -32.58 7.05 -21.59
CA GLU A 749 -33.73 7.36 -22.44
C GLU A 749 -33.92 8.89 -22.53
N GLY A 750 -33.17 9.53 -23.42
CA GLY A 750 -33.06 10.99 -23.42
C GLY A 750 -32.36 11.48 -22.15
N ASP A 751 -33.00 12.38 -21.40
CA ASP A 751 -32.47 12.90 -20.13
C ASP A 751 -32.82 12.02 -18.91
N GLN A 752 -33.62 10.96 -19.10
CA GLN A 752 -33.98 10.02 -18.05
C GLN A 752 -32.99 8.86 -17.98
N VAL A 753 -32.76 8.38 -16.77
CA VAL A 753 -31.90 7.23 -16.49
C VAL A 753 -32.73 6.12 -15.85
N SER A 754 -32.68 4.92 -16.42
CA SER A 754 -33.26 3.72 -15.83
C SER A 754 -32.17 2.83 -15.25
N LEU A 755 -32.33 2.41 -14.00
CA LEU A 755 -31.49 1.42 -13.34
C LEU A 755 -32.27 0.11 -13.20
N LEU A 756 -31.78 -0.95 -13.84
CA LEU A 756 -32.38 -2.28 -13.76
C LEU A 756 -31.48 -3.21 -12.94
N ALA A 757 -31.88 -3.48 -11.69
CA ALA A 757 -31.17 -4.34 -10.77
C ALA A 757 -31.84 -5.73 -10.70
N LYS A 758 -31.06 -6.80 -10.84
CA LYS A 758 -31.52 -8.19 -10.86
C LYS A 758 -30.72 -9.02 -9.88
N VAL A 759 -31.41 -9.94 -9.21
CA VAL A 759 -30.85 -11.03 -8.41
C VAL A 759 -31.46 -12.32 -8.92
N ASN A 760 -30.64 -13.33 -9.21
CA ASN A 760 -31.08 -14.66 -9.61
C ASN A 760 -30.46 -15.73 -8.71
N ASP A 761 -31.23 -16.79 -8.48
CA ASP A 761 -30.77 -18.01 -7.83
C ASP A 761 -30.27 -17.79 -6.39
N ASN A 762 -30.86 -16.83 -5.65
CA ASN A 762 -30.61 -16.68 -4.23
C ASN A 762 -31.10 -17.94 -3.48
N PRO A 763 -30.22 -18.66 -2.75
CA PRO A 763 -30.61 -19.87 -2.03
C PRO A 763 -31.16 -19.59 -0.63
N LEU A 764 -31.10 -18.34 -0.18
CA LEU A 764 -31.59 -17.91 1.12
C LEU A 764 -33.07 -17.49 1.04
N LYS A 765 -33.72 -17.40 2.21
CA LYS A 765 -35.17 -17.16 2.28
C LYS A 765 -35.58 -15.78 1.78
N LYS A 766 -34.75 -14.76 1.96
CA LYS A 766 -35.05 -13.38 1.63
C LYS A 766 -34.06 -12.81 0.63
N THR A 767 -34.59 -12.08 -0.34
CA THR A 767 -33.85 -11.27 -1.31
C THR A 767 -34.19 -9.81 -1.08
N ILE A 768 -33.17 -8.97 -0.91
CA ILE A 768 -33.29 -7.51 -0.83
C ILE A 768 -32.60 -6.90 -2.04
N ILE A 769 -33.29 -5.98 -2.73
CA ILE A 769 -32.75 -5.22 -3.86
C ILE A 769 -32.89 -3.74 -3.51
N ALA A 770 -31.77 -3.02 -3.43
CA ALA A 770 -31.72 -1.62 -3.00
C ALA A 770 -30.72 -0.77 -3.81
N PRO A 771 -30.91 -0.60 -5.12
CA PRO A 771 -30.01 0.22 -5.94
C PRO A 771 -29.96 1.67 -5.46
N TYR A 772 -28.75 2.22 -5.45
CA TYR A 772 -28.48 3.64 -5.22
C TYR A 772 -29.14 4.50 -6.31
N THR A 773 -29.74 5.63 -5.93
CA THR A 773 -30.45 6.52 -6.86
C THR A 773 -29.52 7.46 -7.64
N GLU A 774 -28.20 7.32 -7.52
CA GLU A 774 -27.23 8.22 -8.15
C GLU A 774 -27.37 9.70 -7.77
N ASP A 775 -27.93 9.97 -6.58
CA ASP A 775 -28.34 11.31 -6.15
C ASP A 775 -29.29 12.00 -7.15
N ARG A 776 -30.10 11.22 -7.87
CA ARG A 776 -31.15 11.70 -8.80
C ARG A 776 -32.53 11.67 -8.19
N ALA A 777 -33.42 12.49 -8.74
CA ALA A 777 -34.84 12.48 -8.41
C ALA A 777 -35.49 11.15 -8.84
N LEU A 778 -36.19 10.48 -7.92
CA LEU A 778 -36.98 9.29 -8.26
C LEU A 778 -38.27 9.70 -9.00
N ILE A 779 -38.43 9.25 -10.24
CA ILE A 779 -39.65 9.48 -11.05
C ILE A 779 -40.64 8.33 -10.85
N ALA A 780 -40.16 7.11 -11.01
CA ALA A 780 -40.95 5.89 -10.87
C ALA A 780 -40.07 4.75 -10.37
N SER A 781 -40.70 3.78 -9.71
CA SER A 781 -40.01 2.57 -9.25
C SER A 781 -40.93 1.37 -9.39
N SER A 782 -40.39 0.23 -9.82
CA SER A 782 -41.09 -1.05 -9.84
C SER A 782 -40.20 -2.14 -9.26
N GLY A 783 -40.81 -3.15 -8.61
CA GLY A 783 -40.05 -4.21 -7.96
C GLY A 783 -40.95 -5.31 -7.40
N PRO A 784 -40.39 -6.30 -6.69
CA PRO A 784 -41.12 -7.48 -6.22
C PRO A 784 -42.04 -7.20 -5.01
N SER A 785 -41.94 -6.02 -4.42
CA SER A 785 -42.72 -5.57 -3.26
C SER A 785 -43.07 -4.09 -3.34
N GLU A 786 -43.78 -3.58 -2.34
CA GLU A 786 -43.87 -2.14 -2.12
C GLU A 786 -42.47 -1.55 -1.88
N ALA A 787 -42.20 -0.39 -2.49
CA ALA A 787 -40.93 0.29 -2.40
C ALA A 787 -40.76 0.97 -1.03
N VAL A 788 -39.58 0.82 -0.43
CA VAL A 788 -39.20 1.51 0.80
C VAL A 788 -38.08 2.51 0.49
N SER A 789 -38.38 3.80 0.61
CA SER A 789 -37.36 4.84 0.42
C SER A 789 -36.31 4.78 1.54
N ARG A 790 -35.03 4.75 1.14
CA ARG A 790 -33.86 4.97 2.00
C ARG A 790 -33.29 6.36 1.72
N SER A 791 -32.24 6.76 2.45
CA SER A 791 -31.60 8.09 2.28
C SER A 791 -31.10 8.31 0.85
N THR A 792 -30.43 7.30 0.28
CA THR A 792 -29.84 7.37 -1.07
C THR A 792 -30.27 6.22 -1.99
N ALA A 793 -31.19 5.34 -1.56
CA ALA A 793 -31.58 4.14 -2.29
C ALA A 793 -33.09 3.89 -2.22
N VAL A 794 -33.59 2.99 -3.06
CA VAL A 794 -34.98 2.50 -2.99
C VAL A 794 -34.95 0.98 -2.81
N GLU A 795 -35.48 0.51 -1.69
CA GLU A 795 -35.40 -0.89 -1.28
C GLU A 795 -36.68 -1.66 -1.60
N PHE A 796 -36.49 -2.91 -2.03
CA PHE A 796 -37.53 -3.92 -2.20
C PHE A 796 -37.12 -5.20 -1.47
N THR A 797 -38.07 -5.89 -0.84
CA THR A 797 -37.82 -7.13 -0.10
C THR A 797 -38.82 -8.20 -0.52
N THR A 798 -38.32 -9.39 -0.85
CA THR A 798 -39.15 -10.52 -1.30
C THR A 798 -38.60 -11.86 -0.81
N ASP A 799 -39.46 -12.87 -0.74
CA ASP A 799 -39.07 -14.25 -0.46
C ASP A 799 -38.76 -15.05 -1.75
N GLN A 800 -38.75 -14.37 -2.90
CA GLN A 800 -38.40 -14.98 -4.20
C GLN A 800 -36.89 -15.14 -4.34
N SER A 801 -36.48 -16.32 -4.84
CA SER A 801 -35.07 -16.64 -5.15
C SER A 801 -34.50 -15.75 -6.27
N SER A 802 -35.33 -15.43 -7.26
CA SER A 802 -34.97 -14.50 -8.34
C SER A 802 -35.96 -13.34 -8.38
N ALA A 803 -35.44 -12.12 -8.43
CA ALA A 803 -36.23 -10.89 -8.40
C ALA A 803 -35.51 -9.76 -9.13
N GLN A 804 -36.26 -8.72 -9.52
CA GLN A 804 -35.71 -7.53 -10.15
C GLN A 804 -36.39 -6.27 -9.64
N ALA A 805 -35.66 -5.17 -9.62
CA ALA A 805 -36.17 -3.83 -9.37
C ALA A 805 -35.72 -2.89 -10.48
N GLU A 806 -36.58 -1.95 -10.85
CA GLU A 806 -36.30 -0.92 -11.83
C GLU A 806 -36.59 0.45 -11.23
N LEU A 807 -35.62 1.36 -11.32
CA LEU A 807 -35.79 2.76 -10.96
C LEU A 807 -35.72 3.62 -12.21
N THR A 808 -36.72 4.46 -12.44
CA THR A 808 -36.65 5.55 -13.42
C THR A 808 -36.31 6.83 -12.68
N LEU A 809 -35.19 7.44 -13.08
CA LEU A 809 -34.56 8.57 -12.41
C LEU A 809 -34.53 9.79 -13.33
N GLY A 810 -34.67 10.97 -12.72
CA GLY A 810 -34.61 12.26 -13.39
C GLY A 810 -33.27 12.96 -13.22
N GLU A 811 -33.35 14.27 -12.99
CA GLU A 811 -32.18 15.13 -12.80
C GLU A 811 -31.43 14.85 -11.49
N LYS A 812 -30.14 15.20 -11.48
CA LYS A 812 -29.29 15.19 -10.29
C LYS A 812 -29.78 16.23 -9.27
N LEU A 813 -29.93 15.82 -8.02
CA LEU A 813 -30.44 16.65 -6.92
C LEU A 813 -29.34 17.44 -6.20
N LYS A 814 -28.10 16.96 -6.27
CA LYS A 814 -26.94 17.58 -5.63
C LYS A 814 -26.01 18.20 -6.68
N SER A 815 -25.37 19.31 -6.30
CA SER A 815 -24.23 19.87 -7.01
C SER A 815 -22.99 19.66 -6.17
N TYR A 816 -21.89 19.24 -6.78
CA TYR A 816 -20.62 19.00 -6.08
C TYR A 816 -19.59 20.06 -6.46
N GLU A 817 -18.55 20.22 -5.66
CA GLU A 817 -17.44 21.08 -6.06
C GLU A 817 -16.61 20.43 -7.18
N THR A 818 -16.07 21.26 -8.08
CA THR A 818 -15.04 20.81 -9.02
C THR A 818 -13.79 20.42 -8.24
N LEU A 819 -13.35 19.17 -8.33
CA LEU A 819 -12.19 18.68 -7.58
C LEU A 819 -10.99 18.51 -8.50
N VAL A 820 -9.95 19.29 -8.22
CA VAL A 820 -8.71 19.32 -9.00
C VAL A 820 -7.49 19.30 -8.09
N TRP A 821 -6.40 18.73 -8.58
CA TRP A 821 -5.10 18.77 -7.92
C TRP A 821 -4.12 19.62 -8.73
N SER A 822 -3.80 20.82 -8.23
CA SER A 822 -2.91 21.76 -8.92
C SER A 822 -1.44 21.56 -8.57
N THR A 823 -0.54 21.70 -9.55
CA THR A 823 0.92 21.73 -9.35
C THR A 823 1.49 22.99 -10.04
N PRO A 824 2.41 23.76 -9.43
CA PRO A 824 2.91 23.59 -8.06
C PRO A 824 1.84 23.91 -7.02
N ARG A 825 1.93 23.28 -5.85
CA ARG A 825 0.99 23.55 -4.74
C ARG A 825 1.16 24.96 -4.16
N ALA A 826 2.37 25.50 -4.21
CA ALA A 826 2.63 26.88 -3.85
C ALA A 826 2.16 27.82 -4.97
N ARG A 827 1.13 28.62 -4.69
CA ARG A 827 0.48 29.50 -5.69
C ARG A 827 1.06 30.91 -5.71
N ILE A 828 2.37 31.04 -5.50
CA ILE A 828 3.11 32.31 -5.53
C ILE A 828 4.40 32.11 -6.32
N PHE A 829 4.71 33.03 -7.23
CA PHE A 829 5.82 32.87 -8.16
C PHE A 829 6.48 34.19 -8.56
N HIS A 830 7.69 34.11 -9.11
CA HIS A 830 8.41 35.23 -9.71
C HIS A 830 8.73 34.93 -11.17
N GLY A 831 8.65 35.93 -12.05
CA GLY A 831 8.88 35.74 -13.48
C GLY A 831 7.74 34.95 -14.11
N SER A 832 7.89 33.64 -14.23
CA SER A 832 6.87 32.75 -14.79
C SER A 832 6.78 31.43 -14.03
N VAL A 833 5.59 30.83 -13.97
CA VAL A 833 5.34 29.50 -13.38
C VAL A 833 4.59 28.64 -14.39
N THR A 834 4.86 27.34 -14.38
CA THR A 834 4.09 26.36 -15.17
C THR A 834 3.10 25.67 -14.26
N VAL A 835 1.82 25.97 -14.47
CA VAL A 835 0.70 25.42 -13.72
C VAL A 835 0.20 24.17 -14.44
N ASP A 836 0.07 23.07 -13.72
CA ASP A 836 -0.62 21.88 -14.17
C ASP A 836 -1.76 21.50 -13.23
N ILE A 837 -2.74 20.76 -13.74
CA ILE A 837 -3.92 20.35 -13.00
C ILE A 837 -4.27 18.92 -13.36
N GLU A 838 -4.41 18.08 -12.34
CA GLU A 838 -4.99 16.76 -12.44
C GLU A 838 -6.49 16.80 -12.09
N ASN A 839 -7.31 16.23 -12.97
CA ASN A 839 -8.74 16.09 -12.74
C ASN A 839 -9.00 14.93 -11.77
N LEU A 840 -9.60 15.20 -10.61
CA LEU A 840 -9.92 14.16 -9.63
C LEU A 840 -11.32 13.57 -9.83
N LEU A 841 -12.10 14.04 -10.81
CA LEU A 841 -13.48 13.65 -11.07
C LEU A 841 -13.58 12.76 -12.31
N PRO A 842 -13.63 11.42 -12.17
CA PRO A 842 -13.77 10.50 -13.29
C PRO A 842 -14.96 10.83 -14.19
N GLY A 843 -14.78 10.70 -15.51
CA GLY A 843 -15.85 10.95 -16.49
C GLY A 843 -16.17 12.42 -16.77
N THR A 844 -15.35 13.35 -16.29
CA THR A 844 -15.56 14.79 -16.50
C THR A 844 -14.46 15.41 -17.35
N VAL A 845 -14.78 16.54 -17.98
CA VAL A 845 -13.83 17.42 -18.67
C VAL A 845 -13.69 18.71 -17.86
N ILE A 846 -12.46 19.06 -17.50
CA ILE A 846 -12.18 20.32 -16.81
C ILE A 846 -12.02 21.44 -17.84
N ARG A 847 -12.82 22.50 -17.72
CA ARG A 847 -12.65 23.75 -18.47
C ARG A 847 -12.26 24.87 -17.54
N TYR A 848 -11.57 25.86 -18.07
CA TYR A 848 -11.01 26.94 -17.27
C TYR A 848 -11.11 28.31 -17.93
N THR A 849 -10.96 29.35 -17.12
CA THR A 849 -10.68 30.73 -17.51
C THR A 849 -9.49 31.24 -16.70
N THR A 850 -8.84 32.30 -17.16
CA THR A 850 -7.67 32.91 -16.50
C THR A 850 -7.95 34.32 -15.95
N ASP A 851 -9.16 34.84 -16.18
CA ASP A 851 -9.62 36.15 -15.77
C ASP A 851 -10.60 36.11 -14.58
N GLY A 852 -10.86 34.91 -14.04
CA GLY A 852 -11.80 34.66 -12.94
C GLY A 852 -13.28 34.56 -13.35
N SER A 853 -13.60 34.68 -14.64
CA SER A 853 -14.98 34.46 -15.12
C SER A 853 -15.39 32.98 -15.05
N VAL A 854 -16.68 32.69 -14.85
CA VAL A 854 -17.14 31.29 -14.74
C VAL A 854 -16.97 30.59 -16.11
N PRO A 855 -16.27 29.42 -16.18
CA PRO A 855 -16.15 28.69 -17.42
C PRO A 855 -17.52 28.26 -17.97
N THR A 856 -17.62 28.19 -19.29
CA THR A 856 -18.79 27.71 -20.04
C THR A 856 -18.39 26.51 -20.89
N SER A 857 -19.35 25.88 -21.57
CA SER A 857 -19.05 24.81 -22.55
C SER A 857 -18.12 25.27 -23.69
N ASP A 858 -18.02 26.58 -23.94
CA ASP A 858 -17.15 27.16 -24.97
C ASP A 858 -15.75 27.56 -24.42
N SER A 859 -15.56 27.51 -23.11
CA SER A 859 -14.26 27.79 -22.47
C SER A 859 -13.23 26.70 -22.81
N PRO A 860 -11.92 27.02 -22.85
CA PRO A 860 -10.88 26.03 -23.17
C PRO A 860 -10.86 24.86 -22.18
N ILE A 861 -10.54 23.68 -22.69
CA ILE A 861 -10.31 22.45 -21.91
C ILE A 861 -8.88 22.49 -21.35
N TRP A 862 -8.68 22.03 -20.12
CA TRP A 862 -7.35 21.82 -19.56
C TRP A 862 -6.75 20.51 -20.10
N GLU A 863 -5.95 20.59 -21.16
CA GLU A 863 -5.31 19.41 -21.79
C GLU A 863 -3.81 19.28 -21.46
N ALA A 864 -3.17 20.36 -21.05
CA ALA A 864 -1.75 20.40 -20.73
C ALA A 864 -1.44 21.56 -19.79
N ALA A 865 -0.28 21.48 -19.12
CA ALA A 865 0.23 22.53 -18.26
C ALA A 865 0.36 23.88 -19.00
N ILE A 866 0.08 24.97 -18.29
CA ILE A 866 0.03 26.34 -18.81
C ILE A 866 1.09 27.19 -18.10
N THR A 867 1.94 27.85 -18.88
CA THR A 867 2.88 28.83 -18.35
C THR A 867 2.21 30.21 -18.26
N ILE A 868 2.31 30.85 -17.09
CA ILE A 868 1.86 32.21 -16.83
C ILE A 868 3.02 33.07 -16.32
N ASP A 869 2.96 34.39 -16.54
CA ASP A 869 4.00 35.36 -16.15
C ASP A 869 3.46 36.56 -15.34
N ALA A 870 2.17 36.54 -15.00
CA ALA A 870 1.50 37.54 -14.20
C ALA A 870 0.46 36.90 -13.28
N THR A 871 0.04 37.63 -12.23
CA THR A 871 -1.02 37.17 -11.34
C THR A 871 -2.25 36.77 -12.15
N THR A 872 -2.67 35.52 -12.01
CA THR A 872 -3.70 34.90 -12.83
C THR A 872 -4.77 34.30 -11.93
N ASN A 873 -6.03 34.64 -12.19
CA ASN A 873 -7.18 34.11 -11.48
C ASN A 873 -7.78 32.98 -12.31
N PHE A 874 -7.37 31.75 -12.01
CA PHE A 874 -8.00 30.59 -12.60
C PHE A 874 -9.37 30.34 -11.95
N LYS A 875 -10.36 30.12 -12.80
CA LYS A 875 -11.60 29.49 -12.38
C LYS A 875 -11.79 28.24 -13.21
N LEU A 876 -12.01 27.11 -12.54
CA LEU A 876 -12.15 25.80 -13.17
C LEU A 876 -13.54 25.26 -12.93
N LEU A 877 -14.06 24.53 -13.91
CA LEU A 877 -15.37 23.89 -13.80
C LEU A 877 -15.35 22.55 -14.51
N ALA A 878 -15.78 21.51 -13.81
CA ALA A 878 -16.01 20.20 -14.38
C ALA A 878 -17.31 20.15 -15.17
N PHE A 879 -17.26 19.53 -16.34
CA PHE A 879 -18.41 19.24 -17.19
C PHE A 879 -18.55 17.73 -17.33
N ALA A 880 -19.70 17.19 -16.95
CA ALA A 880 -20.02 15.77 -17.08
C ALA A 880 -21.11 15.54 -18.12
N GLU A 881 -21.05 14.42 -18.83
CA GLU A 881 -22.08 14.01 -19.78
C GLU A 881 -23.30 13.38 -19.10
N ASP A 882 -23.14 12.90 -17.86
CA ASP A 882 -24.21 12.24 -17.09
C ASP A 882 -25.22 13.21 -16.46
N GLY A 883 -25.06 14.52 -16.69
CA GLY A 883 -25.91 15.57 -16.11
C GLY A 883 -25.55 15.96 -14.67
N SER A 884 -24.42 15.47 -14.13
CA SER A 884 -23.88 15.97 -12.87
C SER A 884 -23.50 17.45 -12.97
N ASN A 885 -23.91 18.22 -11.98
CA ASN A 885 -23.63 19.65 -11.89
C ASN A 885 -22.51 19.91 -10.91
N TYR A 886 -21.57 20.77 -11.32
CA TYR A 886 -20.45 21.17 -10.49
C TYR A 886 -20.44 22.66 -10.21
N THR A 887 -19.92 23.06 -9.06
CA THR A 887 -19.59 24.44 -8.75
C THR A 887 -18.13 24.74 -9.14
N PRO A 888 -17.80 26.00 -9.50
CA PRO A 888 -16.45 26.33 -9.92
C PRO A 888 -15.43 26.23 -8.77
N TYR A 889 -14.23 25.76 -9.09
CA TYR A 889 -13.06 25.81 -8.22
C TYR A 889 -12.24 27.07 -8.48
N ASP A 890 -11.97 27.84 -7.43
CA ASP A 890 -11.24 29.10 -7.49
C ASP A 890 -9.76 28.90 -7.14
N MET A 891 -8.87 29.35 -8.02
CA MET A 891 -7.43 29.21 -7.84
C MET A 891 -6.69 30.45 -8.31
N VAL A 892 -5.90 31.06 -7.43
CA VAL A 892 -5.12 32.28 -7.77
C VAL A 892 -3.63 31.99 -7.65
N TYR A 893 -2.91 32.15 -8.76
CA TYR A 893 -1.45 32.21 -8.74
C TYR A 893 -1.01 33.67 -8.70
N THR A 894 -0.27 34.04 -7.66
CA THR A 894 0.13 35.43 -7.40
C THR A 894 1.57 35.65 -7.86
N ALA A 895 1.75 36.52 -8.86
CA ALA A 895 3.07 37.03 -9.20
C ALA A 895 3.54 37.97 -8.07
N THR A 896 4.76 37.76 -7.58
CA THR A 896 5.34 38.55 -6.49
C THR A 896 6.58 39.30 -6.93
N GLU A 897 6.77 40.48 -6.34
CA GLU A 897 8.02 41.23 -6.47
C GLU A 897 9.06 40.67 -5.51
N LEU A 898 10.31 40.63 -5.97
CA LEU A 898 11.43 40.20 -5.13
C LEU A 898 11.88 41.35 -4.22
N LYS A 899 11.88 41.10 -2.91
CA LYS A 899 12.42 42.04 -1.93
C LYS A 899 13.92 42.26 -2.20
N PRO A 900 14.40 43.52 -2.19
CA PRO A 900 15.82 43.79 -2.31
C PRO A 900 16.58 43.29 -1.08
N SER A 901 17.84 42.90 -1.26
CA SER A 901 18.72 42.56 -0.15
C SER A 901 18.96 43.75 0.79
N GLU A 902 19.04 43.49 2.10
CA GLU A 902 19.29 44.51 3.12
C GLU A 902 20.78 44.84 3.31
N MET A 903 21.72 43.98 2.88
CA MET A 903 23.14 44.11 3.21
C MET A 903 24.09 43.42 2.21
N ASP A 904 25.31 43.96 2.06
CA ASP A 904 26.38 43.32 1.29
C ASP A 904 27.06 42.18 2.07
N LEU A 905 27.35 41.07 1.38
CA LEU A 905 27.98 39.87 1.97
C LEU A 905 29.34 40.18 2.65
N ALA A 906 30.07 41.18 2.15
CA ALA A 906 31.43 41.51 2.58
C ALA A 906 31.52 42.03 4.04
N THR A 907 30.43 42.52 4.62
CA THR A 907 30.39 43.06 5.99
C THR A 907 29.92 42.05 7.03
N THR A 908 29.81 40.78 6.65
CA THR A 908 29.28 39.71 7.50
C THR A 908 30.24 38.53 7.62
N GLN A 909 30.01 37.71 8.63
CA GLN A 909 30.64 36.42 8.81
C GLN A 909 29.60 35.34 9.16
N PRO A 910 29.86 34.04 8.89
CA PRO A 910 28.93 32.97 9.22
C PRO A 910 28.57 32.93 10.72
N GLY A 911 27.30 32.65 11.00
CA GLY A 911 26.76 32.46 12.34
C GLY A 911 25.47 33.23 12.61
N MET A 912 24.95 32.99 13.81
CA MET A 912 23.64 33.50 14.27
C MET A 912 23.79 34.09 15.66
N PHE A 913 23.23 35.28 15.89
CA PHE A 913 23.15 35.87 17.22
C PHE A 913 21.91 35.35 17.94
N TYR A 914 22.00 35.09 19.25
CA TYR A 914 20.83 34.70 20.04
C TYR A 914 20.68 35.56 21.29
N ARG A 915 19.42 35.82 21.63
CA ARG A 915 18.96 36.29 22.93
C ARG A 915 18.18 35.17 23.59
N TYR A 916 18.50 34.89 24.83
CA TYR A 916 17.87 33.85 25.64
C TYR A 916 17.09 34.50 26.77
N TYR A 917 15.86 34.04 26.95
CA TYR A 917 14.91 34.57 27.93
C TYR A 917 14.45 33.42 28.82
N GLU A 918 14.43 33.66 30.13
CA GLU A 918 13.83 32.72 31.08
C GLU A 918 12.38 33.09 31.32
N LEU A 919 11.48 32.12 31.15
CA LEU A 919 10.05 32.32 31.35
C LEU A 919 9.68 31.92 32.80
N GLY A 920 8.67 32.58 33.35
CA GLY A 920 8.20 32.35 34.72
C GLY A 920 7.26 31.15 34.83
N ASP A 921 6.00 31.36 34.46
CA ASP A 921 4.96 30.34 34.44
C ASP A 921 4.95 29.56 33.12
N LYS A 922 4.25 28.42 33.09
CA LYS A 922 3.97 27.68 31.86
C LYS A 922 3.28 28.57 30.85
N THR A 923 3.76 28.56 29.61
CA THR A 923 3.17 29.31 28.50
C THR A 923 2.75 28.36 27.39
N THR A 924 1.62 28.66 26.76
CA THR A 924 1.09 27.90 25.61
C THR A 924 1.16 28.71 24.31
N SER A 925 1.95 29.78 24.31
CA SER A 925 2.18 30.66 23.15
C SER A 925 3.55 31.32 23.25
N LEU A 926 4.04 31.84 22.12
CA LEU A 926 5.21 32.70 22.02
C LEU A 926 5.04 33.91 22.97
N PRO A 927 6.05 34.24 23.79
CA PRO A 927 5.97 35.39 24.65
C PRO A 927 6.06 36.69 23.84
N ASP A 928 5.64 37.79 24.45
CA ASP A 928 5.89 39.12 23.92
C ASP A 928 7.35 39.52 24.15
N PHE A 929 8.21 39.23 23.17
CA PHE A 929 9.65 39.47 23.23
C PHE A 929 10.03 40.95 23.42
N GLU A 930 9.16 41.91 23.04
CA GLU A 930 9.42 43.34 23.22
C GLU A 930 9.32 43.76 24.69
N ASN A 931 8.59 43.00 25.49
CA ASN A 931 8.41 43.23 26.93
C ASN A 931 9.28 42.31 27.80
N LEU A 932 10.23 41.59 27.19
CA LEU A 932 11.17 40.72 27.90
C LEU A 932 12.61 41.26 27.82
N GLU A 933 13.32 41.17 28.94
CA GLU A 933 14.76 41.45 29.00
C GLU A 933 15.54 40.13 28.86
N PRO A 934 16.54 40.04 27.96
CA PRO A 934 17.31 38.81 27.77
C PRO A 934 18.20 38.53 28.97
N THR A 935 18.11 37.33 29.54
CA THR A 935 18.96 36.91 30.66
C THR A 935 20.37 36.52 30.19
N ARG A 936 20.50 36.10 28.92
CA ARG A 936 21.77 35.75 28.29
C ARG A 936 21.75 36.07 26.80
N THR A 937 22.91 36.40 26.25
CA THR A 937 23.11 36.55 24.80
C THR A 937 24.34 35.77 24.36
N GLY A 938 24.43 35.46 23.07
CA GLY A 938 25.60 34.78 22.51
C GLY A 938 25.53 34.66 21.00
N THR A 939 26.44 33.85 20.45
CA THR A 939 26.54 33.58 19.02
C THR A 939 26.74 32.10 18.79
N LEU A 940 26.04 31.56 17.80
CA LEU A 940 26.27 30.23 17.24
C LEU A 940 27.20 30.36 16.03
N SER A 941 28.36 29.71 16.07
CA SER A 941 29.21 29.49 14.88
C SER A 941 28.72 28.29 14.08
N THR A 942 29.19 28.17 12.83
CA THR A 942 28.81 27.08 11.91
C THR A 942 29.06 25.68 12.47
N ASP A 943 30.08 25.53 13.31
CA ASP A 943 30.43 24.22 13.90
C ASP A 943 29.47 23.82 15.03
N GLN A 944 28.66 24.75 15.53
CA GLN A 944 27.75 24.53 16.65
C GLN A 944 26.36 24.07 16.21
N PHE A 945 26.01 24.19 14.93
CA PHE A 945 24.73 23.73 14.41
C PHE A 945 24.86 23.11 13.02
N ASN A 946 24.23 21.97 12.83
CA ASN A 946 24.14 21.29 11.54
C ASN A 946 22.72 20.73 11.41
N GLN A 947 22.00 21.12 10.35
CA GLN A 947 20.60 20.80 10.06
C GLN A 947 19.58 21.30 11.10
N ASN A 948 19.76 20.99 12.39
CA ASN A 948 18.94 21.45 13.51
C ASN A 948 19.62 22.61 14.26
N ILE A 949 18.83 23.58 14.72
CA ILE A 949 19.30 24.65 15.61
C ILE A 949 19.37 24.09 17.04
N PRO A 950 20.51 24.19 17.74
CA PRO A 950 20.80 23.45 18.97
C PRO A 950 20.18 24.13 20.21
N VAL A 951 18.86 24.32 20.21
CA VAL A 951 18.14 25.08 21.24
C VAL A 951 18.37 24.54 22.67
N ALA A 952 18.46 23.22 22.86
CA ALA A 952 18.80 22.61 24.14
C ALA A 952 20.23 22.93 24.60
N ALA A 953 21.20 22.96 23.68
CA ALA A 953 22.58 23.31 24.02
C ALA A 953 22.70 24.79 24.40
N ILE A 954 21.89 25.67 23.78
CA ILE A 954 21.79 27.07 24.18
C ILE A 954 21.19 27.16 25.58
N ALA A 955 20.09 26.45 25.83
CA ALA A 955 19.38 26.50 27.10
C ALA A 955 20.22 26.00 28.28
N GLY A 956 21.06 24.97 28.07
CA GLY A 956 21.95 24.42 29.09
C GLY A 956 21.18 23.54 30.08
N ASP A 957 21.38 23.75 31.39
CA ASP A 957 20.72 22.96 32.44
C ASP A 957 19.21 23.24 32.54
N ARG A 958 18.72 24.32 31.92
CA ARG A 958 17.31 24.69 31.90
C ARG A 958 16.66 24.13 30.64
N SER A 959 16.04 22.96 30.76
CA SER A 959 15.39 22.29 29.62
C SER A 959 13.96 22.74 29.34
N GLU A 960 13.38 23.61 30.19
CA GLU A 960 11.94 23.96 30.16
C GLU A 960 11.74 25.46 30.44
N SER A 961 10.60 25.99 29.98
CA SER A 961 10.15 27.37 30.21
C SER A 961 11.21 28.42 29.86
N TYR A 962 11.60 28.45 28.60
CA TYR A 962 12.54 29.44 28.06
C TYR A 962 12.11 29.90 26.66
N ALA A 963 12.66 31.03 26.21
CA ALA A 963 12.48 31.51 24.85
C ALA A 963 13.80 31.96 24.23
N LEU A 964 13.84 31.92 22.91
CA LEU A 964 14.97 32.32 22.08
C LEU A 964 14.50 33.31 21.03
N HIS A 965 15.28 34.38 20.87
CA HIS A 965 15.23 35.22 19.69
C HIS A 965 16.57 35.11 18.98
N LEU A 966 16.55 34.45 17.82
CA LEU A 966 17.69 34.17 16.97
C LEU A 966 17.68 35.17 15.81
N THR A 967 18.72 35.97 15.67
CA THR A 967 18.86 36.96 14.59
C THR A 967 20.03 36.58 13.69
N SER A 968 19.78 36.50 12.39
CA SER A 968 20.78 36.26 11.34
C SER A 968 20.42 37.04 10.07
N TYR A 969 21.32 37.04 9.11
CA TYR A 969 21.08 37.41 7.72
C TYR A 969 21.24 36.15 6.87
N LEU A 970 20.15 35.72 6.26
CA LEU A 970 20.14 34.58 5.36
C LEU A 970 20.74 34.98 4.01
N SER A 971 21.72 34.21 3.54
CA SER A 971 22.31 34.32 2.21
C SER A 971 21.43 33.65 1.17
N VAL A 972 20.79 34.46 0.35
CA VAL A 972 19.96 34.07 -0.78
C VAL A 972 20.81 34.06 -2.05
N PRO A 973 21.05 32.88 -2.67
CA PRO A 973 22.02 32.75 -3.76
C PRO A 973 21.53 33.26 -5.12
N VAL A 974 20.21 33.33 -5.36
CA VAL A 974 19.61 33.74 -6.63
C VAL A 974 18.31 34.51 -6.41
N ASP A 975 17.91 35.32 -7.38
CA ASP A 975 16.60 35.97 -7.44
C ASP A 975 15.51 34.91 -7.64
N GLU A 976 14.68 34.64 -6.62
CA GLU A 976 13.60 33.64 -6.70
C GLU A 976 12.55 33.80 -5.58
N VAL A 977 11.41 33.12 -5.70
CA VAL A 977 10.51 32.86 -4.56
C VAL A 977 11.10 31.76 -3.69
N TYR A 978 11.25 32.03 -2.40
CA TYR A 978 11.70 31.06 -1.41
C TYR A 978 10.54 30.62 -0.55
N HIS A 979 10.35 29.30 -0.46
CA HIS A 979 9.43 28.66 0.46
C HIS A 979 10.22 28.19 1.67
N PHE A 980 9.75 28.53 2.86
CA PHE A 980 10.36 28.15 4.13
C PHE A 980 9.46 27.20 4.90
N HIS A 981 10.04 26.14 5.41
CA HIS A 981 9.38 25.15 6.25
C HIS A 981 10.01 25.19 7.65
N LEU A 982 9.22 25.63 8.63
CA LEU A 982 9.59 25.75 10.03
C LEU A 982 9.12 24.51 10.79
N HIS A 983 10.02 23.82 11.51
CA HIS A 983 9.68 22.71 12.39
C HIS A 983 10.13 23.02 13.82
N ALA A 984 9.20 23.19 14.75
CA ALA A 984 9.49 23.58 16.12
C ALA A 984 8.74 22.72 17.14
N ASP A 985 9.33 22.41 18.29
CA ASP A 985 8.69 21.59 19.32
C ASP A 985 7.42 22.24 19.86
N ASP A 986 7.56 23.38 20.54
CA ASP A 986 6.45 24.25 20.92
C ASP A 986 6.25 25.33 19.83
N GLY A 987 6.25 26.62 20.19
CA GLY A 987 5.98 27.70 19.26
C GLY A 987 7.24 28.29 18.64
N ALA A 988 7.14 28.65 17.36
CA ALA A 988 8.18 29.39 16.66
C ALA A 988 7.61 30.32 15.59
N ARG A 989 8.39 31.34 15.21
CA ARG A 989 8.01 32.31 14.18
C ARG A 989 9.21 32.70 13.34
N ILE A 990 9.07 32.64 12.02
CA ILE A 990 10.03 33.19 11.06
C ILE A 990 9.57 34.59 10.64
N VAL A 991 10.47 35.55 10.76
CA VAL A 991 10.32 36.92 10.26
C VAL A 991 11.44 37.20 9.27
N ILE A 992 11.11 37.60 8.03
CA ILE A 992 12.09 37.98 7.01
C ILE A 992 11.89 39.45 6.61
N ASP A 993 12.97 40.24 6.71
CA ASP A 993 12.99 41.69 6.46
C ASP A 993 11.85 42.43 7.20
N GLY A 994 11.66 42.07 8.48
CA GLY A 994 10.65 42.64 9.36
C GLY A 994 9.20 42.18 9.11
N GLN A 995 8.95 41.29 8.15
CA GLN A 995 7.62 40.73 7.90
C GLN A 995 7.52 39.30 8.43
N VAL A 996 6.46 39.03 9.21
CA VAL A 996 6.14 37.67 9.67
C VAL A 996 5.81 36.82 8.45
N LEU A 997 6.61 35.78 8.24
CA LEU A 997 6.48 34.86 7.11
C LEU A 997 5.80 33.56 7.53
N VAL A 998 6.23 33.00 8.66
CA VAL A 998 5.66 31.79 9.24
C VAL A 998 5.37 32.08 10.70
N ASP A 999 4.15 31.80 11.14
CA ASP A 999 3.75 31.95 12.54
C ASP A 999 3.15 30.66 13.07
N LEU A 1000 3.95 29.94 13.85
CA LEU A 1000 3.58 28.69 14.50
C LEU A 1000 3.45 28.96 15.99
N ASP A 1001 2.45 29.75 16.36
CA ASP A 1001 2.17 30.10 17.75
C ASP A 1001 1.30 29.01 18.40
N THR A 1002 1.93 27.86 18.66
CA THR A 1002 1.27 26.68 19.20
C THR A 1002 2.06 26.07 20.35
N HIS A 1003 1.41 25.15 21.06
CA HIS A 1003 2.01 24.40 22.15
C HIS A 1003 1.89 22.91 21.84
N SER A 1004 3.01 22.18 21.95
CA SER A 1004 3.01 20.75 21.74
C SER A 1004 2.97 19.97 23.04
N TYR A 1005 2.20 18.90 23.01
CA TYR A 1005 2.19 17.90 24.07
C TYR A 1005 2.91 16.61 23.66
N VAL A 1006 3.32 16.48 22.39
CA VAL A 1006 3.75 15.19 21.83
C VAL A 1006 4.92 15.36 20.86
N ASP A 1007 4.70 15.94 19.69
CA ASP A 1007 5.69 16.04 18.61
C ASP A 1007 5.83 17.47 18.11
N ALA A 1008 6.99 17.79 17.53
CA ALA A 1008 7.25 19.09 16.95
C ALA A 1008 6.33 19.38 15.74
N TRP A 1009 5.92 20.64 15.65
CA TRP A 1009 4.95 21.17 14.72
C TRP A 1009 5.60 21.88 13.55
N GLU A 1010 4.91 21.84 12.41
CA GLU A 1010 5.40 22.37 11.16
C GLU A 1010 4.46 23.43 10.60
N ALA A 1011 5.05 24.44 9.97
CA ALA A 1011 4.34 25.48 9.24
C ALA A 1011 5.19 26.00 8.08
N GLU A 1012 4.53 26.46 7.03
CA GLU A 1012 5.17 26.94 5.81
C GLU A 1012 4.83 28.40 5.49
N GLY A 1013 5.72 29.06 4.77
CA GLY A 1013 5.51 30.42 4.27
C GLY A 1013 6.43 30.74 3.10
N SER A 1014 6.00 31.64 2.22
CA SER A 1014 6.67 31.92 0.95
C SER A 1014 6.92 33.41 0.73
N VAL A 1015 8.09 33.78 0.22
CA VAL A 1015 8.46 35.18 -0.03
C VAL A 1015 9.40 35.30 -1.23
N GLY A 1016 9.20 36.33 -2.07
CA GLY A 1016 10.13 36.67 -3.15
C GLY A 1016 11.35 37.40 -2.62
N LEU A 1017 12.55 36.89 -2.87
CA LEU A 1017 13.83 37.47 -2.41
C LEU A 1017 14.79 37.64 -3.58
N LYS A 1018 15.49 38.79 -3.63
CA LYS A 1018 16.62 38.97 -4.54
C LYS A 1018 17.87 38.28 -3.99
N GLN A 1019 18.81 37.96 -4.87
CA GLN A 1019 20.13 37.52 -4.49
C GLN A 1019 20.77 38.53 -3.52
N GLY A 1020 21.28 38.02 -2.40
CA GLY A 1020 21.95 38.82 -1.37
C GLY A 1020 21.62 38.35 0.04
N LEU A 1021 21.81 39.24 1.02
CA LEU A 1021 21.50 39.00 2.42
C LEU A 1021 20.13 39.57 2.80
N HIS A 1022 19.31 38.74 3.45
CA HIS A 1022 18.00 39.10 3.98
C HIS A 1022 17.98 38.87 5.48
N ARG A 1023 17.45 39.82 6.25
CA ARG A 1023 17.41 39.66 7.70
C ARG A 1023 16.38 38.60 8.05
N MET A 1024 16.79 37.63 8.86
CA MET A 1024 15.94 36.57 9.37
C MET A 1024 15.96 36.59 10.90
N ASP A 1025 14.79 36.84 11.48
CA ASP A 1025 14.54 36.71 12.90
C ASP A 1025 13.71 35.44 13.14
N LEU A 1026 14.22 34.54 13.97
CA LEU A 1026 13.57 33.31 14.37
C LEU A 1026 13.26 33.37 15.87
N TYR A 1027 11.98 33.42 16.19
CA TYR A 1027 11.49 33.38 17.56
C TYR A 1027 11.13 31.94 17.90
N TYR A 1028 11.44 31.51 19.12
CA TYR A 1028 11.14 30.17 19.61
C TYR A 1028 10.81 30.24 21.10
N TYR A 1029 9.90 29.40 21.56
CA TYR A 1029 9.74 29.15 22.98
C TYR A 1029 9.67 27.66 23.26
N GLN A 1030 9.98 27.29 24.51
CA GLN A 1030 9.81 25.94 25.05
C GLN A 1030 9.01 26.03 26.34
N ASP A 1031 7.92 25.28 26.45
CA ASP A 1031 7.21 25.04 27.71
C ASP A 1031 7.87 23.89 28.47
N GLY A 1032 7.90 22.67 27.91
CA GLY A 1032 8.57 21.53 28.54
C GLY A 1032 8.62 20.25 27.70
N HIS A 1033 9.53 19.33 28.08
CA HIS A 1033 9.86 18.06 27.40
C HIS A 1033 10.28 18.17 25.92
N ARG A 1034 11.32 17.41 25.51
CA ARG A 1034 11.89 17.46 24.13
C ARG A 1034 12.30 18.90 23.75
N THR A 1035 12.97 19.05 22.61
CA THR A 1035 13.27 20.35 22.02
C THR A 1035 13.58 20.14 20.54
N ARG A 1036 13.06 20.99 19.67
CA ARG A 1036 13.37 20.95 18.24
C ARG A 1036 13.16 22.31 17.63
N LEU A 1037 14.09 22.70 16.77
CA LEU A 1037 13.93 23.86 15.91
C LEU A 1037 14.73 23.64 14.63
N THR A 1038 14.03 23.57 13.50
CA THR A 1038 14.61 23.33 12.18
C THR A 1038 13.98 24.31 11.20
N VAL A 1039 14.79 24.86 10.30
CA VAL A 1039 14.30 25.62 9.15
C VAL A 1039 14.86 24.99 7.89
N LYS A 1040 13.97 24.60 6.99
CA LYS A 1040 14.31 24.18 5.63
C LYS A 1040 13.78 25.20 4.63
N SER A 1041 14.36 25.21 3.45
CA SER A 1041 13.88 26.04 2.34
C SER A 1041 13.96 25.31 1.01
N LYS A 1042 13.12 25.72 0.08
CA LYS A 1042 13.23 25.42 -1.36
C LYS A 1042 12.95 26.67 -2.16
N LYS A 1043 13.38 26.73 -3.41
CA LYS A 1043 13.18 27.90 -4.27
C LYS A 1043 12.34 27.55 -5.50
N GLY A 1044 11.44 28.45 -5.90
CA GLY A 1044 10.49 28.26 -6.98
C GLY A 1044 9.77 26.91 -6.86
N ASP A 1045 9.68 26.19 -7.97
CA ASP A 1045 8.95 24.93 -8.08
C ASP A 1045 9.81 23.70 -7.73
N GLU A 1046 10.91 23.88 -7.01
CA GLU A 1046 11.71 22.74 -6.53
C GLU A 1046 10.83 21.77 -5.72
N PRO A 1047 11.01 20.45 -5.90
CA PRO A 1047 10.11 19.46 -5.31
C PRO A 1047 10.33 19.32 -3.79
N GLU A 1048 11.57 19.43 -3.32
CA GLU A 1048 11.94 19.09 -1.94
C GLU A 1048 12.47 20.28 -1.14
N TYR A 1049 12.06 20.38 0.13
CA TYR A 1049 12.67 21.26 1.11
C TYR A 1049 14.05 20.77 1.55
N GLN A 1050 15.06 21.63 1.42
CA GLN A 1050 16.44 21.34 1.83
C GLN A 1050 16.81 22.06 3.13
N PHE A 1051 17.69 21.45 3.92
CA PHE A 1051 18.27 22.13 5.08
C PHE A 1051 19.10 23.33 4.62
N ILE A 1052 18.94 24.46 5.31
CA ILE A 1052 19.75 25.66 5.04
C ILE A 1052 21.17 25.43 5.58
N SER A 1053 22.17 25.58 4.72
CA SER A 1053 23.57 25.34 5.10
C SER A 1053 24.02 26.30 6.22
N PRO A 1054 24.83 25.85 7.21
CA PRO A 1054 25.31 26.72 8.29
C PRO A 1054 25.99 28.00 7.79
N GLU A 1055 26.69 27.94 6.66
CA GLU A 1055 27.41 29.07 6.04
C GLU A 1055 26.47 30.14 5.46
N SER A 1056 25.23 29.75 5.15
CA SER A 1056 24.20 30.64 4.62
C SER A 1056 23.62 31.55 5.70
N TRP A 1057 23.76 31.19 6.98
CA TRP A 1057 23.42 32.04 8.11
C TRP A 1057 24.57 33.00 8.39
N ARG A 1058 24.34 34.29 8.25
CA ARG A 1058 25.36 35.34 8.39
C ARG A 1058 25.02 36.27 9.54
N ARG A 1059 26.02 36.91 10.10
CA ARG A 1059 25.85 38.02 11.04
C ARG A 1059 26.83 39.14 10.73
N PRO A 1060 26.53 40.39 11.11
CA PRO A 1060 27.54 41.46 11.08
C PRO A 1060 28.81 41.01 11.83
N GLN A 1061 29.98 41.42 11.32
CA GLN A 1061 31.29 41.10 11.92
C GLN A 1061 31.37 41.50 13.39
#